data_AF-A0A450ZPV3-F1
#
_entry.id   AF-A0A450ZPV3-F1
#
_cell.length_a   1.000
_cell.length_b   1.000
_cell.length_c   1.000
_cell.angle_alpha   90.00
_cell.angle_beta   90.00
_cell.angle_gamma   90.00
#
_symmetry.space_group_name_H-M   'P 1'
#
loop_
_entity.id
_entity.type
_entity.pdbx_description
1 polymer ?
#
loop_
_entity_poly.entity_id
_entity_poly.type
_entity_poly.pdbx_seq_one_letter_code
_entity_poly.pdbx_strand_id
1 'polypeptide(L)'
;MKIEILNCNNIEQGTFEIRENVLNIKYAINGAGKSTLAKAIAFSVMNRLGNKKQLSELTPFKYQGNAERAPQVKGIEGISSIRIFDEDYVNDFVFQPDELLKGSFDIFIRGEDYEKGIQIIDKLVNEIKKLLAEDKDIEGLIRDLTELSNGFGKPTQKGIHGSSPLSKALKGGNKVANIPVGLEDYKDFIQGAENFKWIKWQMDGKAFIDISERCPYCVGDISEKKGRIRRISEEYDAKSVENLNKMVEVFQRLNQYFSESTRKKIDEFVENTSGYTDDQVNFLREVRDQIDRLRGKFSKAQSIGFHSLKDVDKVVEELKSYCIDLGLFNHLQSENTESKAKVVNDSIDRIQEKAGELQGNINKQKILIEKLVKENSTEINGFLRNAGYSYSVDIKPDGNGEYRLKLTHNDIDGEVSNVRTHLSYGERNAFALVLFMYDVLKKNPDLIVLDDPISSFDKNKKYAIVDILFRKGGSLRGKTVLLLTHDFEPVVDMVKHHSDRFEGLSTSFLENTHGSLAEKGIVKADICSFIDISNENIRDAATPLLSKLVYLRRLFEVTNEKVFEVTNEKGLDYHIISNLFHKREKPEIPGENGKREMTQYEINEGNSKIKEKIADFDYAKMLATVKDDAKLIELYEDAENNYEKLHIFRIFCEGKPEPVESDVIRKFINETFHIENDYIYQINPRKYQLVPQYVIDECDRIIASRFR
;
A
#
# COMPACT_ATOMS: atom_id res chain seq x y z
N MET A 1 -17.34 22.22 -9.27
CA MET A 1 -17.07 23.16 -8.16
C MET A 1 -16.45 24.43 -8.70
N LYS A 2 -16.95 25.61 -8.29
CA LYS A 2 -16.37 26.92 -8.63
C LYS A 2 -15.53 27.38 -7.44
N ILE A 3 -14.25 27.60 -7.66
CA ILE A 3 -13.28 27.97 -6.63
C ILE A 3 -12.96 29.45 -6.77
N GLU A 4 -12.99 30.18 -5.66
CA GLU A 4 -12.58 31.58 -5.56
C GLU A 4 -11.29 31.65 -4.74
N ILE A 5 -10.28 32.35 -5.24
CA ILE A 5 -8.99 32.57 -4.56
C ILE A 5 -8.75 34.06 -4.43
N LEU A 6 -8.36 34.49 -3.23
CA LEU A 6 -8.05 35.88 -2.91
C LEU A 6 -6.72 35.96 -2.16
N ASN A 7 -5.89 36.93 -2.55
CA ASN A 7 -4.62 37.28 -1.90
C ASN A 7 -3.71 36.05 -1.65
N CYS A 8 -3.43 35.24 -2.67
CA CYS A 8 -2.48 34.12 -2.60
C CYS A 8 -1.28 34.41 -3.53
N ASN A 9 -0.08 34.63 -2.99
CA ASN A 9 1.15 34.95 -3.71
C ASN A 9 0.96 35.98 -4.84
N ASN A 10 0.99 35.52 -6.09
CA ASN A 10 0.87 36.32 -7.30
C ASN A 10 -0.58 36.44 -7.82
N ILE A 11 -1.56 35.95 -7.05
CA ILE A 11 -3.00 36.02 -7.33
C ILE A 11 -3.65 36.91 -6.27
N GLU A 12 -4.15 38.08 -6.67
CA GLU A 12 -4.95 38.95 -5.82
C GLU A 12 -6.39 38.49 -5.74
N GLN A 13 -6.96 38.12 -6.88
CA GLN A 13 -8.33 37.63 -6.97
C GLN A 13 -8.49 36.77 -8.22
N GLY A 14 -9.39 35.79 -8.15
CA GLY A 14 -9.80 35.06 -9.34
C GLY A 14 -10.73 33.91 -9.05
N THR A 15 -11.37 33.41 -10.11
CA THR A 15 -12.25 32.26 -10.04
C THR A 15 -11.97 31.28 -11.16
N PHE A 16 -12.02 30.00 -10.86
CA PHE A 16 -11.89 28.91 -11.83
C PHE A 16 -12.76 27.72 -11.42
N GLU A 17 -13.00 26.80 -12.36
CA GLU A 17 -13.87 25.64 -12.17
C GLU A 17 -13.06 24.33 -12.16
N ILE A 18 -13.39 23.44 -11.23
CA ILE A 18 -13.00 22.02 -11.27
C ILE A 18 -14.27 21.19 -11.45
N ARG A 19 -14.33 20.35 -12.47
CA ARG A 19 -15.42 19.40 -12.67
C ARG A 19 -15.07 18.08 -12.00
N GLU A 20 -16.05 17.45 -11.38
CA GLU A 20 -15.87 16.17 -10.68
C GLU A 20 -15.76 15.01 -11.66
N ASN A 21 -15.01 13.97 -11.27
CA ASN A 21 -14.84 12.70 -12.00
C ASN A 21 -14.30 12.87 -13.43
N VAL A 22 -13.56 13.95 -13.69
CA VAL A 22 -12.93 14.26 -14.97
C VAL A 22 -11.50 14.77 -14.79
N LEU A 23 -10.71 14.69 -15.86
CA LEU A 23 -9.42 15.35 -15.95
C LEU A 23 -9.59 16.83 -16.31
N ASN A 24 -9.33 17.70 -15.34
CA ASN A 24 -9.35 19.15 -15.49
C ASN A 24 -7.96 19.65 -15.88
N ILE A 25 -7.79 19.98 -17.16
CA ILE A 25 -6.51 20.49 -17.70
C ILE A 25 -6.54 22.00 -17.67
N LYS A 26 -5.64 22.60 -16.90
CA LYS A 26 -5.45 24.06 -16.81
C LYS A 26 -4.13 24.42 -17.47
N TYR A 27 -4.20 24.82 -18.74
CA TYR A 27 -3.06 25.29 -19.50
C TYR A 27 -2.79 26.76 -19.16
N ALA A 28 -1.56 27.09 -18.77
CA ALA A 28 -1.20 28.46 -18.43
C ALA A 28 0.30 28.71 -18.62
N ILE A 29 0.65 29.91 -19.09
CA ILE A 29 2.03 30.34 -19.20
C ILE A 29 2.72 30.41 -17.82
N ASN A 30 4.05 30.47 -17.82
CA ASN A 30 4.83 30.61 -16.59
C ASN A 30 4.55 31.97 -15.93
N GLY A 31 4.48 31.96 -14.59
CA GLY A 31 4.09 33.15 -13.81
C GLY A 31 2.57 33.35 -13.65
N ALA A 32 1.70 32.58 -14.31
CA ALA A 32 0.25 32.72 -14.16
C ALA A 32 -0.29 32.33 -12.76
N GLY A 33 0.48 31.55 -11.98
CA GLY A 33 0.10 31.12 -10.62
C GLY A 33 -0.34 29.66 -10.48
N LYS A 34 0.03 28.77 -11.41
CA LYS A 34 -0.27 27.32 -11.36
C LYS A 34 0.02 26.67 -9.99
N SER A 35 1.27 26.72 -9.55
CA SER A 35 1.67 26.18 -8.24
C SER A 35 1.00 26.89 -7.06
N THR A 36 0.72 28.19 -7.19
CA THR A 36 -0.07 28.94 -6.20
C THR A 36 -1.48 28.38 -6.08
N LEU A 37 -2.14 28.02 -7.19
CA LEU A 37 -3.46 27.37 -7.17
C LEU A 37 -3.42 26.02 -6.45
N ALA A 38 -2.46 25.17 -6.82
CA ALA A 38 -2.29 23.85 -6.20
C ALA A 38 -2.14 23.96 -4.67
N LYS A 39 -1.20 24.81 -4.23
CA LYS A 39 -0.93 25.04 -2.81
C LYS A 39 -2.10 25.70 -2.09
N ALA A 40 -2.77 26.67 -2.70
CA ALA A 40 -3.90 27.37 -2.08
C ALA A 40 -5.05 26.41 -1.78
N ILE A 41 -5.40 25.53 -2.72
CA ILE A 41 -6.44 24.52 -2.51
C ILE A 41 -6.02 23.56 -1.39
N ALA A 42 -4.81 23.01 -1.46
CA ALA A 42 -4.34 22.04 -0.47
C ALA A 42 -4.23 22.61 0.93
N PHE A 43 -3.63 23.80 1.09
CA PHE A 43 -3.49 24.46 2.37
C PHE A 43 -4.84 24.88 2.94
N SER A 44 -5.80 25.26 2.09
CA SER A 44 -7.17 25.55 2.54
C SER A 44 -7.87 24.29 3.07
N VAL A 45 -7.75 23.16 2.37
CA VAL A 45 -8.28 21.87 2.84
C VAL A 45 -7.63 21.45 4.17
N MET A 46 -6.30 21.57 4.28
CA MET A 46 -5.57 21.23 5.51
C MET A 46 -5.94 22.15 6.69
N ASN A 47 -6.10 23.45 6.45
CA ASN A 47 -6.56 24.41 7.46
C ASN A 47 -8.00 24.14 7.91
N ARG A 48 -8.88 23.69 6.99
CA ARG A 48 -10.28 23.38 7.30
C ARG A 48 -10.43 22.10 8.11
N LEU A 49 -9.61 21.08 7.83
CA LEU A 49 -9.72 19.75 8.43
C LEU A 49 -8.78 19.52 9.64
N GLY A 50 -7.81 20.41 9.88
CA GLY A 50 -6.85 20.29 10.97
C GLY A 50 -6.54 21.62 11.65
N ASN A 51 -5.70 21.59 12.69
CA ASN A 51 -5.26 22.77 13.43
C ASN A 51 -4.04 23.49 12.80
N LYS A 52 -3.78 23.28 11.50
CA LYS A 52 -2.67 23.94 10.80
C LYS A 52 -3.14 25.27 10.21
N LYS A 53 -2.24 26.27 10.16
CA LYS A 53 -2.46 27.56 9.50
C LYS A 53 -1.48 27.73 8.33
N GLN A 54 -1.40 26.72 7.44
CA GLN A 54 -0.46 26.75 6.32
C GLN A 54 -0.87 27.75 5.23
N LEU A 55 -2.17 28.06 5.09
CA LEU A 55 -2.63 29.01 4.07
C LEU A 55 -2.00 30.41 4.19
N SER A 56 -1.65 30.87 5.41
CA SER A 56 -0.98 32.16 5.59
C SER A 56 0.44 32.23 5.02
N GLU A 57 1.07 31.09 4.72
CA GLU A 57 2.36 31.03 4.03
C GLU A 57 2.27 31.57 2.60
N LEU A 58 1.07 31.58 2.02
CA LEU A 58 0.81 32.12 0.68
C LEU A 58 0.48 33.63 0.69
N THR A 59 0.75 34.35 1.79
CA THR A 59 0.50 35.80 1.85
C THR A 59 1.37 36.51 0.81
N PRO A 60 0.78 37.29 -0.13
CA PRO A 60 1.52 38.07 -1.10
C PRO A 60 2.54 38.96 -0.39
N PHE A 61 3.77 39.02 -0.92
CA PHE A 61 4.85 39.79 -0.30
C PHE A 61 4.45 41.24 0.02
N LYS A 62 3.70 41.89 -0.87
CA LYS A 62 3.20 43.26 -0.69
C LYS A 62 2.17 43.43 0.45
N TYR A 63 1.64 42.35 0.98
CA TYR A 63 0.68 42.32 2.09
C TYR A 63 1.24 41.69 3.35
N GLN A 64 2.55 41.44 3.43
CA GLN A 64 3.18 40.97 4.66
C GLN A 64 2.89 41.93 5.82
N GLY A 65 2.44 41.38 6.96
CA GLY A 65 2.04 42.15 8.13
C GLY A 65 0.66 42.80 8.05
N ASN A 66 -0.07 42.66 6.92
CA ASN A 66 -1.44 43.17 6.79
C ASN A 66 -2.47 42.04 6.96
N ALA A 67 -3.07 41.96 8.15
CA ALA A 67 -4.06 40.93 8.49
C ALA A 67 -5.37 41.03 7.67
N GLU A 68 -5.74 42.23 7.18
CA GLU A 68 -6.96 42.42 6.37
C GLU A 68 -6.83 41.84 4.97
N ARG A 69 -5.59 41.59 4.51
CA ARG A 69 -5.26 41.02 3.21
C ARG A 69 -4.77 39.57 3.31
N ALA A 70 -5.26 38.85 4.31
CA ALA A 70 -4.95 37.43 4.47
C ALA A 70 -5.42 36.60 3.26
N PRO A 71 -4.69 35.53 2.89
CA PRO A 71 -5.10 34.64 1.82
C PRO A 71 -6.41 33.91 2.13
N GLN A 72 -7.28 33.76 1.12
CA GLN A 72 -8.57 33.09 1.25
C GLN A 72 -8.85 32.20 0.03
N VAL A 73 -9.50 31.07 0.28
CA VAL A 73 -9.98 30.15 -0.75
C VAL A 73 -11.39 29.71 -0.38
N LYS A 74 -12.35 29.85 -1.31
CA LYS A 74 -13.76 29.42 -1.14
C LYS A 74 -14.16 28.42 -2.21
N GLY A 75 -15.22 27.64 -1.99
CA GLY A 75 -15.73 26.68 -2.97
C GLY A 75 -15.04 25.31 -2.93
N ILE A 76 -14.37 25.00 -1.81
CA ILE A 76 -13.62 23.75 -1.57
C ILE A 76 -14.28 22.88 -0.48
N GLU A 77 -15.51 23.20 -0.09
CA GLU A 77 -16.21 22.58 1.04
C GLU A 77 -16.43 21.07 0.82
N GLY A 78 -16.58 20.65 -0.44
CA GLY A 78 -16.73 19.25 -0.84
C GLY A 78 -15.43 18.42 -0.86
N ILE A 79 -14.25 19.04 -0.68
CA ILE A 79 -12.95 18.34 -0.78
C ILE A 79 -12.44 18.00 0.61
N SER A 80 -12.56 16.73 1.01
CA SER A 80 -12.11 16.25 2.33
C SER A 80 -10.73 15.58 2.29
N SER A 81 -10.24 15.23 1.10
CA SER A 81 -8.95 14.59 0.91
C SER A 81 -8.32 15.04 -0.40
N ILE A 82 -7.04 15.42 -0.31
CA ILE A 82 -6.27 15.91 -1.45
C ILE A 82 -4.89 15.24 -1.48
N ARG A 83 -4.39 14.99 -2.69
CA ARG A 83 -3.02 14.57 -2.95
C ARG A 83 -2.44 15.39 -4.09
N ILE A 84 -1.22 15.89 -3.89
CA ILE A 84 -0.49 16.69 -4.87
C ILE A 84 0.73 15.87 -5.29
N PHE A 85 0.98 15.83 -6.59
CA PHE A 85 2.28 15.48 -7.14
C PHE A 85 3.09 16.76 -7.35
N ASP A 86 4.11 16.96 -6.53
CA ASP A 86 5.06 18.06 -6.54
C ASP A 86 6.47 17.56 -6.15
N GLU A 87 7.44 18.48 -6.05
CA GLU A 87 8.81 18.13 -5.65
C GLU A 87 8.88 17.53 -4.24
N ASP A 88 8.01 17.96 -3.32
CA ASP A 88 7.97 17.46 -1.95
C ASP A 88 7.58 15.97 -1.93
N TYR A 89 6.59 15.57 -2.74
CA TYR A 89 6.24 14.15 -2.90
C TYR A 89 7.42 13.31 -3.40
N VAL A 90 8.13 13.76 -4.43
CA VAL A 90 9.27 13.05 -5.01
C VAL A 90 10.38 12.86 -3.98
N ASN A 91 10.62 13.86 -3.14
CA ASN A 91 11.68 13.85 -2.13
C ASN A 91 11.33 12.99 -0.89
N ASP A 92 10.06 12.96 -0.49
CA ASP A 92 9.65 12.33 0.78
C ASP A 92 9.11 10.90 0.64
N PHE A 93 8.47 10.57 -0.49
CA PHE A 93 7.74 9.31 -0.66
C PHE A 93 8.39 8.32 -1.61
N VAL A 94 9.29 8.78 -2.48
CA VAL A 94 9.90 7.96 -3.54
C VAL A 94 11.41 7.86 -3.36
N PHE A 95 11.99 6.75 -3.81
CA PHE A 95 13.42 6.46 -3.81
C PHE A 95 14.03 6.47 -2.40
N GLN A 96 13.41 5.73 -1.47
CA GLN A 96 13.98 5.46 -0.16
C GLN A 96 15.13 4.44 -0.30
N PRO A 97 16.10 4.41 0.64
CA PRO A 97 17.28 3.54 0.52
C PRO A 97 16.95 2.06 0.25
N ASP A 98 15.90 1.56 0.89
CA ASP A 98 15.51 0.14 0.82
C ASP A 98 14.21 -0.12 0.04
N GLU A 99 13.54 0.91 -0.47
CA GLU A 99 12.22 0.79 -1.09
C GLU A 99 11.97 1.93 -2.09
N LEU A 100 11.48 1.61 -3.28
CA LEU A 100 11.18 2.63 -4.29
C LEU A 100 10.03 3.55 -3.93
N LEU A 101 9.00 3.03 -3.26
CA LEU A 101 7.80 3.75 -2.87
C LEU A 101 7.49 3.40 -1.43
N LYS A 102 7.51 4.39 -0.54
CA LYS A 102 7.25 4.17 0.88
C LYS A 102 5.89 3.48 1.10
N GLY A 103 5.92 2.30 1.73
CA GLY A 103 4.70 1.51 1.99
C GLY A 103 4.19 0.75 0.76
N SER A 104 5.10 0.27 -0.09
CA SER A 104 4.76 -0.46 -1.32
C SER A 104 3.95 -1.73 -1.04
N PHE A 105 4.17 -2.40 0.09
CA PHE A 105 3.32 -3.52 0.52
C PHE A 105 1.84 -3.12 0.63
N ASP A 106 1.57 -2.00 1.32
CA ASP A 106 0.20 -1.54 1.54
C ASP A 106 -0.47 -1.12 0.22
N ILE A 107 0.32 -0.56 -0.70
CA ILE A 107 -0.15 -0.04 -1.99
C ILE A 107 -0.42 -1.18 -2.98
N PHE A 108 0.50 -2.13 -3.14
CA PHE A 108 0.42 -3.15 -4.19
C PHE A 108 -0.17 -4.49 -3.72
N ILE A 109 -0.06 -4.83 -2.43
CA ILE A 109 -0.41 -6.17 -1.92
C ILE A 109 -1.61 -6.13 -0.98
N ARG A 110 -1.65 -5.18 -0.03
CA ARG A 110 -2.64 -5.15 1.05
C ARG A 110 -4.01 -4.60 0.62
N GLY A 111 -4.68 -5.29 -0.30
CA GLY A 111 -6.04 -4.98 -0.75
C GLY A 111 -7.14 -5.49 0.19
N GLU A 112 -8.41 -5.25 -0.18
CA GLU A 112 -9.56 -5.79 0.56
C GLU A 112 -9.55 -7.32 0.63
N ASP A 113 -9.19 -7.98 -0.46
CA ASP A 113 -9.13 -9.45 -0.53
C ASP A 113 -8.01 -10.00 0.34
N TYR A 114 -6.88 -9.29 0.43
CA TYR A 114 -5.80 -9.62 1.34
C TYR A 114 -6.28 -9.54 2.79
N GLU A 115 -6.95 -8.45 3.18
CA GLU A 115 -7.48 -8.24 4.53
C GLU A 115 -8.54 -9.29 4.91
N LYS A 116 -9.47 -9.60 4.00
CA LYS A 116 -10.45 -10.68 4.20
C LYS A 116 -9.76 -12.02 4.45
N GLY A 117 -8.71 -12.33 3.69
CA GLY A 117 -7.91 -13.55 3.88
C GLY A 117 -7.24 -13.60 5.25
N ILE A 118 -6.61 -12.51 5.69
CA ILE A 118 -6.00 -12.42 7.03
C ILE A 118 -7.04 -12.58 8.15
N GLN A 119 -8.21 -11.94 8.04
CA GLN A 119 -9.28 -12.08 9.04
C GLN A 119 -9.79 -13.52 9.17
N ILE A 120 -9.91 -14.25 8.05
CA ILE A 120 -10.27 -15.67 8.06
C ILE A 120 -9.20 -16.49 8.78
N ILE A 121 -7.93 -16.25 8.45
CA ILE A 121 -6.78 -16.90 9.09
C ILE A 121 -6.79 -16.65 10.61
N ASP A 122 -6.93 -15.40 11.04
CA ASP A 122 -6.98 -15.03 12.46
C ASP A 122 -8.15 -15.68 13.20
N LYS A 123 -9.32 -15.77 12.56
CA LYS A 123 -10.49 -16.45 13.11
C LYS A 123 -10.21 -17.93 13.33
N LEU A 124 -9.65 -18.62 12.32
CA LEU A 124 -9.30 -20.04 12.42
C LEU A 124 -8.23 -20.30 13.49
N VAL A 125 -7.21 -19.44 13.57
CA VAL A 125 -6.20 -19.51 14.63
C VAL A 125 -6.83 -19.39 16.02
N ASN A 126 -7.79 -18.48 16.19
CA ASN A 126 -8.50 -18.31 17.46
C ASN A 126 -9.47 -19.46 17.78
N GLU A 127 -10.11 -20.05 16.78
CA GLU A 127 -10.94 -21.26 16.96
C GLU A 127 -10.09 -22.45 17.41
N ILE A 128 -8.93 -22.68 16.77
CA ILE A 128 -7.96 -23.71 17.17
C ILE A 128 -7.51 -23.50 18.62
N LYS A 129 -7.20 -22.25 19.03
CA LYS A 129 -6.82 -21.92 20.41
C LYS A 129 -7.88 -22.31 21.44
N LYS A 130 -9.18 -22.19 21.12
CA LYS A 130 -10.28 -22.53 22.03
C LYS A 130 -10.49 -24.04 22.14
N LEU A 131 -10.47 -24.75 21.01
CA LEU A 131 -10.63 -26.22 20.98
C LEU A 131 -9.59 -26.95 21.85
N LEU A 132 -8.42 -26.35 22.05
CA LEU A 132 -7.31 -26.93 22.82
C LEU A 132 -7.42 -26.70 24.34
N ALA A 133 -8.20 -25.73 24.80
CA ALA A 133 -8.13 -25.24 26.19
C ALA A 133 -9.24 -25.78 27.12
N GLU A 134 -10.25 -26.50 26.62
CA GLU A 134 -11.54 -26.63 27.31
C GLU A 134 -11.94 -28.04 27.81
N ASP A 135 -11.12 -29.09 27.69
CA ASP A 135 -11.52 -30.46 28.06
C ASP A 135 -11.09 -30.90 29.48
N LYS A 136 -12.00 -30.73 30.45
CA LYS A 136 -11.83 -31.09 31.88
C LYS A 136 -11.93 -32.58 32.19
N ASP A 137 -12.54 -33.36 31.30
CA ASP A 137 -12.80 -34.78 31.53
C ASP A 137 -11.54 -35.64 31.34
N ILE A 138 -10.60 -35.16 30.53
CA ILE A 138 -9.29 -35.78 30.28
C ILE A 138 -8.34 -35.58 31.48
N GLU A 139 -8.44 -34.46 32.20
CA GLU A 139 -7.61 -34.19 33.39
C GLU A 139 -7.85 -35.24 34.48
N GLY A 140 -9.11 -35.62 34.71
CA GLY A 140 -9.48 -36.66 35.67
C GLY A 140 -8.91 -38.03 35.32
N LEU A 141 -8.96 -38.42 34.04
CA LEU A 141 -8.42 -39.69 33.55
C LEU A 141 -6.89 -39.76 33.69
N ILE A 142 -6.18 -38.71 33.28
CA ILE A 142 -4.71 -38.65 33.39
C ILE A 142 -4.27 -38.78 34.84
N ARG A 143 -4.98 -38.11 35.77
CA ARG A 143 -4.71 -38.21 37.20
C ARG A 143 -4.82 -39.65 37.68
N ASP A 144 -5.92 -40.32 37.36
CA ASP A 144 -6.19 -41.68 37.81
C ASP A 144 -5.18 -42.69 37.24
N LEU A 145 -4.82 -42.59 35.95
CA LEU A 145 -3.78 -43.41 35.32
C LEU A 145 -2.38 -43.14 35.90
N THR A 146 -2.09 -41.89 36.26
CA THR A 146 -0.81 -41.50 36.88
C THR A 146 -0.63 -42.13 38.25
N GLU A 147 -1.71 -42.16 39.04
CA GLU A 147 -1.68 -42.72 40.39
C GLU A 147 -1.37 -44.22 40.40
N LEU A 148 -1.96 -44.99 39.47
CA LEU A 148 -1.64 -46.41 39.34
C LEU A 148 -0.22 -46.66 38.82
N SER A 149 0.22 -45.92 37.80
CA SER A 149 1.60 -46.01 37.31
C SER A 149 2.62 -45.79 38.43
N ASN A 150 2.37 -44.81 39.32
CA ASN A 150 3.20 -44.54 40.49
C ASN A 150 3.17 -45.70 41.52
N GLY A 151 2.06 -46.43 41.63
CA GLY A 151 1.91 -47.60 42.49
C GLY A 151 2.92 -48.73 42.21
N PHE A 152 3.41 -48.84 40.96
CA PHE A 152 4.45 -49.79 40.56
C PHE A 152 5.88 -49.34 40.89
N GLY A 153 6.08 -48.08 41.31
CA GLY A 153 7.40 -47.50 41.60
C GLY A 153 8.30 -47.35 40.37
N LYS A 154 9.61 -47.21 40.60
CA LYS A 154 10.60 -46.98 39.53
C LYS A 154 10.65 -48.16 38.53
N PRO A 155 10.98 -47.90 37.26
CA PRO A 155 11.17 -48.96 36.27
C PRO A 155 12.28 -49.94 36.69
N THR A 156 12.06 -51.23 36.46
CA THR A 156 13.02 -52.32 36.74
C THR A 156 13.11 -53.26 35.53
N GLN A 157 14.27 -53.86 35.28
CA GLN A 157 14.45 -54.79 34.15
C GLN A 157 13.61 -56.07 34.34
N LYS A 158 13.57 -56.61 35.57
CA LYS A 158 12.75 -57.77 35.96
C LYS A 158 11.98 -57.46 37.25
N GLY A 159 10.80 -58.08 37.40
CA GLY A 159 9.97 -57.93 38.60
C GLY A 159 9.34 -56.53 38.78
N ILE A 160 8.77 -56.30 39.96
CA ILE A 160 8.29 -54.99 40.43
C ILE A 160 9.34 -54.40 41.37
N HIS A 161 9.52 -53.07 41.39
CA HIS A 161 10.45 -52.43 42.30
C HIS A 161 10.12 -52.75 43.76
N GLY A 162 11.08 -53.31 44.51
CA GLY A 162 10.83 -53.84 45.86
C GLY A 162 10.38 -52.82 46.90
N SER A 163 10.64 -51.52 46.68
CA SER A 163 10.15 -50.45 47.54
C SER A 163 8.78 -49.87 47.13
N SER A 164 8.22 -50.31 46.00
CA SER A 164 6.96 -49.81 45.47
C SER A 164 5.79 -50.11 46.42
N PRO A 165 4.75 -49.26 46.42
CA PRO A 165 3.51 -49.54 47.13
C PRO A 165 2.93 -50.92 46.78
N LEU A 166 2.93 -51.30 45.50
CA LEU A 166 2.43 -52.59 45.04
C LEU A 166 3.23 -53.78 45.58
N SER A 167 4.56 -53.71 45.56
CA SER A 167 5.41 -54.79 46.10
C SER A 167 5.27 -54.89 47.62
N LYS A 168 5.22 -53.76 48.34
CA LYS A 168 5.01 -53.75 49.79
C LYS A 168 3.63 -54.25 50.21
N ALA A 169 2.61 -53.98 49.39
CA ALA A 169 1.23 -54.38 49.65
C ALA A 169 1.01 -55.88 49.47
N LEU A 170 1.53 -56.47 48.38
CA LEU A 170 1.04 -57.77 47.90
C LEU A 170 2.11 -58.87 47.78
N LYS A 171 3.39 -58.58 48.05
CA LYS A 171 4.47 -59.60 47.99
C LYS A 171 4.28 -60.76 48.97
N GLY A 172 3.62 -60.51 50.10
CA GLY A 172 3.30 -61.52 51.12
C GLY A 172 1.87 -62.10 51.04
N GLY A 173 1.12 -61.78 49.98
CA GLY A 173 -0.31 -62.11 49.85
C GLY A 173 -1.23 -61.15 50.61
N ASN A 174 -2.50 -61.12 50.23
CA ASN A 174 -3.53 -60.32 50.90
C ASN A 174 -4.03 -61.04 52.15
N LYS A 175 -3.28 -60.90 53.25
CA LYS A 175 -3.63 -61.45 54.56
C LYS A 175 -4.82 -60.74 55.23
N VAL A 176 -5.23 -59.57 54.73
CA VAL A 176 -6.42 -58.86 55.22
C VAL A 176 -7.69 -59.57 54.73
N ALA A 177 -7.76 -59.90 53.44
CA ALA A 177 -8.84 -60.71 52.88
C ALA A 177 -8.77 -62.16 53.40
N ASN A 178 -7.56 -62.70 53.55
CA ASN A 178 -7.30 -64.09 53.93
C ASN A 178 -6.57 -64.20 55.27
N ILE A 179 -7.32 -64.15 56.37
CA ILE A 179 -6.77 -64.15 57.73
C ILE A 179 -6.00 -65.47 58.00
N PRO A 180 -4.74 -65.42 58.46
CA PRO A 180 -3.97 -66.62 58.79
C PRO A 180 -4.65 -67.48 59.87
N VAL A 181 -4.60 -68.80 59.69
CA VAL A 181 -5.25 -69.79 60.57
C VAL A 181 -4.88 -69.56 62.03
N GLY A 182 -5.85 -69.39 62.93
CA GLY A 182 -5.65 -69.11 64.36
C GLY A 182 -5.68 -67.64 64.75
N LEU A 183 -5.96 -66.73 63.82
CA LEU A 183 -6.18 -65.28 64.06
C LEU A 183 -7.61 -64.83 63.73
N GLU A 184 -8.54 -65.76 63.50
CA GLU A 184 -9.92 -65.51 63.06
C GLU A 184 -10.70 -64.64 64.05
N ASP A 185 -10.42 -64.75 65.35
CA ASP A 185 -11.05 -63.94 66.39
C ASP A 185 -10.79 -62.42 66.21
N TYR A 186 -9.76 -62.05 65.46
CA TYR A 186 -9.42 -60.65 65.17
C TYR A 186 -10.01 -60.13 63.85
N LYS A 187 -10.86 -60.91 63.17
CA LYS A 187 -11.40 -60.59 61.85
C LYS A 187 -11.96 -59.18 61.73
N ASP A 188 -12.81 -58.79 62.67
CA ASP A 188 -13.49 -57.48 62.63
C ASP A 188 -12.49 -56.31 62.71
N PHE A 189 -11.32 -56.54 63.31
CA PHE A 189 -10.26 -55.53 63.40
C PHE A 189 -9.30 -55.57 62.22
N ILE A 190 -8.99 -56.76 61.70
CA ILE A 190 -8.11 -56.95 60.53
C ILE A 190 -8.79 -56.43 59.26
N GLN A 191 -10.11 -56.63 59.12
CA GLN A 191 -10.91 -56.22 57.96
C GLN A 191 -11.65 -54.89 58.17
N GLY A 192 -11.51 -54.26 59.34
CA GLY A 192 -12.10 -52.96 59.62
C GLY A 192 -11.46 -51.82 58.84
N ALA A 193 -12.18 -50.70 58.68
CA ALA A 193 -11.71 -49.52 57.93
C ALA A 193 -10.40 -48.92 58.49
N GLU A 194 -10.14 -49.09 59.78
CA GLU A 194 -8.95 -48.58 60.50
C GLU A 194 -7.93 -49.68 60.81
N ASN A 195 -7.93 -50.77 60.03
CA ASN A 195 -7.11 -51.97 60.25
C ASN A 195 -5.62 -51.67 60.46
N PHE A 196 -5.01 -50.81 59.65
CA PHE A 196 -3.59 -50.48 59.77
C PHE A 196 -3.28 -49.73 61.08
N LYS A 197 -4.18 -48.86 61.55
CA LYS A 197 -4.04 -48.19 62.86
C LYS A 197 -4.16 -49.19 63.99
N TRP A 198 -5.09 -50.14 63.89
CA TRP A 198 -5.26 -51.20 64.87
C TRP A 198 -4.05 -52.14 64.92
N ILE A 199 -3.50 -52.54 63.77
CA ILE A 199 -2.28 -53.35 63.68
C ILE A 199 -1.10 -52.60 64.29
N LYS A 200 -0.94 -51.31 63.96
CA LYS A 200 0.09 -50.47 64.58
C LYS A 200 -0.05 -50.45 66.11
N TRP A 201 -1.27 -50.27 66.61
CA TRP A 201 -1.56 -50.30 68.03
C TRP A 201 -1.20 -51.65 68.68
N GLN A 202 -1.48 -52.79 68.03
CA GLN A 202 -1.05 -54.11 68.50
C GLN A 202 0.48 -54.26 68.52
N MET A 203 1.16 -53.76 67.49
CA MET A 203 2.63 -53.78 67.41
C MET A 203 3.26 -52.93 68.51
N ASP A 204 2.77 -51.72 68.74
CA ASP A 204 3.22 -50.83 69.82
C ASP A 204 2.89 -51.43 71.20
N GLY A 205 1.73 -52.08 71.30
CA GLY A 205 1.26 -52.79 72.49
C GLY A 205 2.11 -53.99 72.89
N LYS A 206 2.85 -54.60 71.94
CA LYS A 206 3.68 -55.78 72.17
C LYS A 206 4.68 -55.60 73.30
N ALA A 207 5.23 -54.39 73.47
CA ALA A 207 6.19 -54.08 74.52
C ALA A 207 5.64 -54.28 75.94
N PHE A 208 4.32 -54.24 76.12
CA PHE A 208 3.67 -54.35 77.43
C PHE A 208 3.22 -55.77 77.78
N ILE A 209 3.21 -56.70 76.81
CA ILE A 209 2.69 -58.06 76.97
C ILE A 209 3.51 -58.90 77.96
N ASP A 210 4.81 -58.61 78.10
CA ASP A 210 5.73 -59.38 78.95
C ASP A 210 5.83 -58.85 80.37
N ILE A 211 5.19 -57.70 80.66
CA ILE A 211 5.21 -57.06 81.98
C ILE A 211 4.25 -57.75 82.96
N SER A 212 3.16 -58.34 82.46
CA SER A 212 2.11 -58.98 83.29
C SER A 212 1.40 -60.09 82.53
N GLU A 213 0.74 -61.00 83.25
CA GLU A 213 -0.24 -61.94 82.68
C GLU A 213 -1.62 -61.31 82.44
N ARG A 214 -1.76 -60.01 82.72
CA ARG A 214 -3.00 -59.25 82.50
C ARG A 214 -2.91 -58.35 81.27
N CYS A 215 -4.02 -58.23 80.54
CA CYS A 215 -4.15 -57.37 79.38
C CYS A 215 -3.87 -55.90 79.78
N PRO A 216 -2.98 -55.18 79.06
CA PRO A 216 -2.67 -53.77 79.35
C PRO A 216 -3.84 -52.82 79.11
N TYR A 217 -4.92 -53.27 78.45
CA TYR A 217 -6.12 -52.46 78.17
C TYR A 217 -7.26 -52.73 79.16
N CYS A 218 -7.65 -53.99 79.36
CA CYS A 218 -8.81 -54.36 80.19
C CYS A 218 -8.48 -55.09 81.49
N VAL A 219 -7.20 -55.36 81.77
CA VAL A 219 -6.71 -56.04 82.99
C VAL A 219 -7.16 -57.51 83.12
N GLY A 220 -7.84 -58.07 82.11
CA GLY A 220 -8.22 -59.50 82.07
C GLY A 220 -7.03 -60.44 81.85
N ASP A 221 -7.14 -61.70 82.24
CA ASP A 221 -6.09 -62.72 82.08
C ASP A 221 -5.84 -63.03 80.59
N ILE A 222 -4.57 -62.95 80.17
CA ILE A 222 -4.11 -63.24 78.81
C ILE A 222 -3.08 -64.35 78.75
N SER A 223 -2.81 -65.07 79.86
CA SER A 223 -1.75 -66.09 79.95
C SER A 223 -1.76 -67.07 78.77
N GLU A 224 -2.93 -67.60 78.43
CA GLU A 224 -3.10 -68.55 77.31
C GLU A 224 -3.20 -67.88 75.93
N LYS A 225 -3.40 -66.55 75.88
CA LYS A 225 -3.62 -65.77 74.65
C LYS A 225 -2.37 -65.04 74.16
N LYS A 226 -1.31 -64.91 74.99
CA LYS A 226 -0.06 -64.22 74.65
C LYS A 226 0.55 -64.67 73.32
N GLY A 227 0.58 -65.99 73.07
CA GLY A 227 1.10 -66.55 71.81
C GLY A 227 0.31 -66.07 70.59
N ARG A 228 -1.03 -66.03 70.69
CA ARG A 228 -1.90 -65.57 69.60
C ARG A 228 -1.79 -64.07 69.36
N ILE A 229 -1.68 -63.27 70.43
CA ILE A 229 -1.50 -61.81 70.33
C ILE A 229 -0.17 -61.47 69.62
N ARG A 230 0.93 -62.15 69.98
CA ARG A 230 2.24 -61.95 69.34
C ARG A 230 2.24 -62.28 67.85
N ARG A 231 1.47 -63.31 67.45
CA ARG A 231 1.34 -63.71 66.04
C ARG A 231 0.80 -62.61 65.13
N ILE A 232 0.00 -61.67 65.65
CA ILE A 232 -0.46 -60.52 64.86
C ILE A 232 0.73 -59.69 64.36
N SER A 233 1.69 -59.40 65.23
CA SER A 233 2.90 -58.63 64.90
C SER A 233 3.95 -59.44 64.13
N GLU A 234 3.79 -60.75 64.02
CA GLU A 234 4.62 -61.63 63.20
C GLU A 234 4.07 -61.76 61.77
N GLU A 235 2.74 -61.76 61.63
CA GLU A 235 2.06 -61.97 60.35
C GLU A 235 1.78 -60.66 59.59
N TYR A 236 1.59 -59.55 60.30
CA TYR A 236 1.20 -58.26 59.73
C TYR A 236 2.21 -57.15 60.02
N ASP A 237 2.33 -56.22 59.08
CA ASP A 237 3.04 -54.96 59.21
C ASP A 237 2.08 -53.80 58.88
N ALA A 238 1.98 -52.83 59.79
CA ALA A 238 1.02 -51.73 59.64
C ALA A 238 1.24 -50.92 58.35
N LYS A 239 2.50 -50.72 57.93
CA LYS A 239 2.80 -49.96 56.71
C LYS A 239 2.43 -50.74 55.44
N SER A 240 2.62 -52.05 55.46
CA SER A 240 2.25 -52.95 54.37
C SER A 240 0.73 -53.01 54.20
N VAL A 241 -0.04 -53.05 55.30
CA VAL A 241 -1.51 -52.97 55.27
C VAL A 241 -2.02 -51.60 54.82
N GLU A 242 -1.39 -50.50 55.24
CA GLU A 242 -1.72 -49.16 54.73
C GLU A 242 -1.50 -49.06 53.21
N ASN A 243 -0.39 -49.61 52.70
CA ASN A 243 -0.12 -49.64 51.26
C ASN A 243 -1.10 -50.55 50.52
N LEU A 244 -1.49 -51.68 51.12
CA LEU A 244 -2.48 -52.60 50.56
C LEU A 244 -3.83 -51.92 50.37
N ASN A 245 -4.37 -51.26 51.41
CA ASN A 245 -5.64 -50.54 51.31
C ASN A 245 -5.60 -49.50 50.18
N LYS A 246 -4.52 -48.70 50.12
CA LYS A 246 -4.33 -47.69 49.05
C LYS A 246 -4.29 -48.32 47.66
N MET A 247 -3.58 -49.43 47.48
CA MET A 247 -3.51 -50.09 46.18
C MET A 247 -4.84 -50.71 45.77
N VAL A 248 -5.60 -51.28 46.72
CA VAL A 248 -6.95 -51.81 46.47
C VAL A 248 -7.89 -50.69 46.04
N GLU A 249 -7.89 -49.54 46.73
CA GLU A 249 -8.68 -48.37 46.34
C GLU A 249 -8.34 -47.86 44.94
N VAL A 250 -7.04 -47.83 44.58
CA VAL A 250 -6.58 -47.44 43.24
C VAL A 250 -7.06 -48.43 42.18
N PHE A 251 -6.94 -49.74 42.40
CA PHE A 251 -7.43 -50.76 41.47
C PHE A 251 -8.96 -50.69 41.32
N GLN A 252 -9.70 -50.55 42.42
CA GLN A 252 -11.16 -50.41 42.38
C GLN A 252 -11.61 -49.17 41.61
N ARG A 253 -10.95 -48.03 41.79
CA ARG A 253 -11.25 -46.81 41.02
C ARG A 253 -10.95 -47.00 39.53
N LEU A 254 -9.93 -47.78 39.19
CA LEU A 254 -9.50 -48.00 37.81
C LEU A 254 -10.19 -49.17 37.12
N ASN A 255 -10.96 -49.98 37.85
CA ASN A 255 -11.78 -51.05 37.29
C ASN A 255 -12.75 -50.57 36.21
N GLN A 256 -13.17 -49.30 36.27
CA GLN A 256 -13.99 -48.69 35.23
C GLN A 256 -13.26 -48.52 33.89
N TYR A 257 -11.94 -48.65 33.84
CA TYR A 257 -11.11 -48.49 32.63
C TYR A 257 -10.57 -49.82 32.09
N PHE A 258 -10.58 -50.89 32.89
CA PHE A 258 -10.05 -52.19 32.48
C PHE A 258 -11.02 -52.99 31.63
N SER A 259 -10.49 -53.79 30.71
CA SER A 259 -11.27 -54.84 30.04
C SER A 259 -11.76 -55.88 31.06
N GLU A 260 -12.88 -56.54 30.77
CA GLU A 260 -13.51 -57.47 31.71
C GLU A 260 -12.55 -58.59 32.17
N SER A 261 -11.74 -59.11 31.24
CA SER A 261 -10.73 -60.14 31.52
C SER A 261 -9.59 -59.62 32.40
N THR A 262 -9.21 -58.35 32.22
CA THR A 262 -8.16 -57.69 33.02
C THR A 262 -8.65 -57.41 34.42
N ARG A 263 -9.89 -56.91 34.56
CA ARG A 263 -10.54 -56.70 35.85
C ARG A 263 -10.56 -57.99 36.68
N LYS A 264 -11.06 -59.08 36.09
CA LYS A 264 -11.09 -60.40 36.75
C LYS A 264 -9.71 -60.86 37.24
N LYS A 265 -8.68 -60.71 36.40
CA LYS A 265 -7.30 -61.07 36.77
C LYS A 265 -6.69 -60.17 37.84
N ILE A 266 -7.04 -58.88 37.86
CA ILE A 266 -6.61 -57.94 38.90
C ILE A 266 -7.33 -58.26 40.22
N ASP A 267 -8.62 -58.59 40.20
CA ASP A 267 -9.37 -58.99 41.39
C ASP A 267 -8.80 -60.30 41.97
N GLU A 268 -8.54 -61.31 41.13
CA GLU A 268 -7.84 -62.56 41.53
C GLU A 268 -6.45 -62.28 42.15
N PHE A 269 -5.73 -61.29 41.61
CA PHE A 269 -4.43 -60.87 42.14
C PHE A 269 -4.54 -60.19 43.50
N VAL A 270 -5.53 -59.32 43.67
CA VAL A 270 -5.80 -58.62 44.93
C VAL A 270 -6.26 -59.60 46.01
N GLU A 271 -6.97 -60.67 45.66
CA GLU A 271 -7.48 -61.68 46.59
C GLU A 271 -6.48 -62.82 46.89
N ASN A 272 -5.31 -62.83 46.24
CA ASN A 272 -4.34 -63.93 46.34
C ASN A 272 -3.73 -64.09 47.76
N THR A 273 -3.58 -65.34 48.20
CA THR A 273 -3.15 -65.75 49.55
C THR A 273 -1.64 -65.90 49.73
N SER A 274 -0.89 -66.23 48.66
CA SER A 274 0.52 -66.67 48.75
C SER A 274 1.52 -65.69 48.12
N GLY A 275 1.08 -64.46 47.84
CA GLY A 275 1.86 -63.47 47.12
C GLY A 275 1.83 -63.71 45.61
N TYR A 276 2.53 -62.86 44.86
CA TYR A 276 2.46 -62.88 43.39
C TYR A 276 3.46 -63.84 42.74
N THR A 277 3.05 -64.49 41.64
CA THR A 277 3.93 -65.27 40.77
C THR A 277 4.66 -64.39 39.75
N ASP A 278 5.73 -64.88 39.15
CA ASP A 278 6.45 -64.16 38.09
C ASP A 278 5.54 -63.90 36.87
N ASP A 279 4.62 -64.81 36.55
CA ASP A 279 3.65 -64.64 35.47
C ASP A 279 2.61 -63.55 35.78
N GLN A 280 2.12 -63.50 37.03
CA GLN A 280 1.23 -62.42 37.48
C GLN A 280 1.94 -61.06 37.46
N VAL A 281 3.23 -61.03 37.82
CA VAL A 281 4.04 -59.82 37.71
C VAL A 281 4.22 -59.38 36.26
N ASN A 282 4.47 -60.31 35.34
CA ASN A 282 4.58 -60.01 33.92
C ASN A 282 3.26 -59.46 33.35
N PHE A 283 2.13 -60.05 33.73
CA PHE A 283 0.80 -59.54 33.36
C PHE A 283 0.58 -58.10 33.86
N LEU A 284 0.85 -57.81 35.13
CA LEU A 284 0.69 -56.46 35.67
C LEU A 284 1.66 -55.45 35.06
N ARG A 285 2.85 -55.89 34.62
CA ARG A 285 3.78 -55.05 33.86
C ARG A 285 3.24 -54.71 32.48
N GLU A 286 2.56 -55.64 31.82
CA GLU A 286 1.88 -55.38 30.54
C GLU A 286 0.73 -54.38 30.71
N VAL A 287 -0.07 -54.54 31.76
CA VAL A 287 -1.12 -53.57 32.14
C VAL A 287 -0.52 -52.19 32.41
N ARG A 288 0.57 -52.11 33.18
CA ARG A 288 1.30 -50.86 33.45
C ARG A 288 1.82 -50.22 32.16
N ASP A 289 2.43 -50.99 31.27
CA ASP A 289 2.97 -50.47 30.02
C ASP A 289 1.86 -49.85 29.15
N GLN A 290 0.71 -50.52 29.06
CA GLN A 290 -0.46 -49.97 28.37
C GLN A 290 -0.98 -48.69 29.05
N ILE A 291 -1.03 -48.64 30.38
CA ILE A 291 -1.41 -47.43 31.14
C ILE A 291 -0.44 -46.28 30.86
N ASP A 292 0.87 -46.53 30.90
CA ASP A 292 1.90 -45.51 30.70
C ASP A 292 1.86 -44.97 29.27
N ARG A 293 1.67 -45.85 28.27
CA ARG A 293 1.49 -45.46 26.86
C ARG A 293 0.21 -44.66 26.65
N LEU A 294 -0.92 -45.12 27.21
CA LEU A 294 -2.22 -44.45 27.05
C LEU A 294 -2.22 -43.09 27.76
N ARG A 295 -1.73 -43.03 29.00
CA ARG A 295 -1.50 -41.77 29.72
C ARG A 295 -0.63 -40.83 28.89
N GLY A 296 0.48 -41.34 28.34
CA GLY A 296 1.36 -40.54 27.49
C GLY A 296 0.65 -39.92 26.29
N LYS A 297 -0.27 -40.66 25.65
CA LYS A 297 -1.13 -40.13 24.57
C LYS A 297 -2.07 -39.03 25.05
N PHE A 298 -2.80 -39.26 26.15
CA PHE A 298 -3.70 -38.27 26.74
C PHE A 298 -2.96 -36.99 27.23
N SER A 299 -1.83 -37.15 27.91
CA SER A 299 -1.02 -36.02 28.38
C SER A 299 -0.42 -35.22 27.22
N LYS A 300 0.04 -35.90 26.16
CA LYS A 300 0.51 -35.21 24.95
C LYS A 300 -0.61 -34.43 24.28
N ALA A 301 -1.80 -35.02 24.15
CA ALA A 301 -3.00 -34.37 23.63
C ALA A 301 -3.41 -33.12 24.46
N GLN A 302 -3.28 -33.15 25.79
CA GLN A 302 -3.51 -31.98 26.66
C GLN A 302 -2.40 -30.93 26.59
N SER A 303 -1.15 -31.34 26.37
CA SER A 303 -0.02 -30.44 26.29
C SER A 303 0.15 -29.78 24.91
N ILE A 304 -0.80 -29.99 23.98
CA ILE A 304 -0.81 -29.31 22.69
C ILE A 304 -1.01 -27.81 22.94
N GLY A 305 0.10 -27.10 23.08
CA GLY A 305 0.14 -25.65 23.23
C GLY A 305 0.44 -24.98 21.90
N PHE A 306 0.04 -23.72 21.75
CA PHE A 306 0.28 -22.89 20.55
C PHE A 306 1.74 -22.87 20.06
N HIS A 307 2.72 -23.23 20.90
CA HIS A 307 4.13 -23.29 20.53
C HIS A 307 4.46 -24.39 19.49
N SER A 308 3.63 -25.45 19.36
CA SER A 308 3.76 -26.45 18.28
C SER A 308 3.07 -26.03 16.97
N LEU A 309 2.28 -24.94 16.97
CA LEU A 309 1.49 -24.48 15.81
C LEU A 309 2.19 -23.43 14.93
N LYS A 310 3.46 -23.08 15.19
CA LYS A 310 4.19 -22.08 14.39
C LYS A 310 4.47 -22.52 12.96
N ASP A 311 4.46 -23.83 12.73
CA ASP A 311 4.77 -24.43 11.44
C ASP A 311 3.57 -25.29 11.04
N VAL A 312 2.56 -24.66 10.44
CA VAL A 312 1.25 -25.29 10.11
C VAL A 312 1.44 -26.59 9.32
N ASP A 313 2.51 -26.67 8.51
CA ASP A 313 2.86 -27.85 7.73
C ASP A 313 3.26 -29.06 8.59
N LYS A 314 3.80 -28.86 9.80
CA LYS A 314 4.19 -29.93 10.75
C LYS A 314 3.08 -30.31 11.73
N VAL A 315 2.10 -29.44 11.93
CA VAL A 315 1.00 -29.64 12.89
C VAL A 315 0.17 -30.87 12.55
N VAL A 316 -0.13 -31.07 11.27
CA VAL A 316 -1.03 -32.16 10.83
C VAL A 316 -0.40 -33.54 11.07
N GLU A 317 0.90 -33.69 10.83
CA GLU A 317 1.61 -34.94 11.10
C GLU A 317 1.72 -35.22 12.60
N GLU A 318 1.97 -34.19 13.40
CA GLU A 318 2.06 -34.31 14.85
C GLU A 318 0.70 -34.70 15.47
N LEU A 319 -0.40 -34.11 15.01
CA LEU A 319 -1.76 -34.41 15.47
C LEU A 319 -2.17 -35.87 15.19
N LYS A 320 -1.81 -36.43 14.03
CA LYS A 320 -2.07 -37.85 13.72
C LYS A 320 -1.36 -38.79 14.70
N SER A 321 -0.19 -38.40 15.19
CA SER A 321 0.55 -39.18 16.18
C SER A 321 -0.14 -39.26 17.54
N TYR A 322 -1.14 -38.40 17.79
CA TYR A 322 -1.89 -38.35 19.05
C TYR A 322 -3.20 -39.15 19.04
N CYS A 323 -3.68 -39.58 17.87
CA CYS A 323 -4.82 -40.48 17.77
C CYS A 323 -4.60 -41.75 18.61
N ILE A 324 -5.66 -42.16 19.31
CA ILE A 324 -5.68 -43.32 20.19
C ILE A 324 -6.35 -44.47 19.43
N ASP A 325 -5.56 -45.46 19.04
CA ASP A 325 -6.05 -46.75 18.57
C ASP A 325 -6.19 -47.69 19.78
N LEU A 326 -7.42 -47.84 20.28
CA LEU A 326 -7.72 -48.70 21.42
C LEU A 326 -7.52 -50.20 21.13
N GLY A 327 -7.43 -50.60 19.85
CA GLY A 327 -7.06 -51.97 19.47
C GLY A 327 -5.68 -52.38 19.96
N LEU A 328 -4.82 -51.41 20.30
CA LEU A 328 -3.47 -51.63 20.83
C LEU A 328 -3.40 -51.70 22.36
N PHE A 329 -4.54 -51.53 23.05
CA PHE A 329 -4.64 -51.43 24.51
C PHE A 329 -5.62 -52.47 25.09
N ASN A 330 -5.38 -53.75 24.81
CA ASN A 330 -6.24 -54.89 25.19
C ASN A 330 -6.63 -54.96 26.68
N HIS A 331 -5.83 -54.38 27.59
CA HIS A 331 -6.14 -54.35 29.01
C HIS A 331 -7.04 -53.20 29.44
N LEU A 332 -7.18 -52.18 28.58
CA LEU A 332 -7.87 -50.92 28.88
C LEU A 332 -9.12 -50.72 28.00
N GLN A 333 -9.64 -51.80 27.39
CA GLN A 333 -10.85 -51.78 26.55
C GLN A 333 -12.12 -51.91 27.40
N SER A 334 -12.51 -50.82 28.04
CA SER A 334 -13.81 -50.69 28.72
C SER A 334 -14.68 -49.67 27.98
N GLU A 335 -15.99 -49.68 28.21
CA GLU A 335 -16.91 -48.66 27.68
C GLU A 335 -16.48 -47.23 28.07
N ASN A 336 -15.94 -47.05 29.29
CA ASN A 336 -15.50 -45.75 29.77
C ASN A 336 -14.21 -45.31 29.04
N THR A 337 -13.25 -46.21 28.85
CA THR A 337 -12.03 -45.89 28.08
C THR A 337 -12.35 -45.61 26.62
N GLU A 338 -13.28 -46.36 26.02
CA GLU A 338 -13.79 -46.13 24.67
C GLU A 338 -14.44 -44.76 24.54
N SER A 339 -15.33 -44.40 25.47
CA SER A 339 -15.95 -43.09 25.52
C SER A 339 -14.91 -41.96 25.58
N LYS A 340 -13.91 -42.08 26.47
CA LYS A 340 -12.88 -41.04 26.64
C LYS A 340 -11.89 -40.97 25.48
N ALA A 341 -11.50 -42.11 24.91
CA ALA A 341 -10.65 -42.14 23.71
C ALA A 341 -11.39 -41.55 22.50
N LYS A 342 -12.70 -41.79 22.37
CA LYS A 342 -13.53 -41.19 21.34
C LYS A 342 -13.58 -39.66 21.46
N VAL A 343 -13.76 -39.12 22.67
CA VAL A 343 -13.73 -37.66 22.90
C VAL A 343 -12.40 -37.05 22.43
N VAL A 344 -11.27 -37.70 22.73
CA VAL A 344 -9.95 -37.24 22.26
C VAL A 344 -9.81 -37.34 20.76
N ASN A 345 -10.16 -38.48 20.15
CA ASN A 345 -10.06 -38.65 18.70
C ASN A 345 -10.99 -37.67 17.96
N ASP A 346 -12.24 -37.51 18.39
CA ASP A 346 -13.20 -36.54 17.83
C ASP A 346 -12.67 -35.10 17.94
N SER A 347 -11.98 -34.77 19.04
CA SER A 347 -11.35 -33.45 19.23
C SER A 347 -10.14 -33.24 18.32
N ILE A 348 -9.27 -34.26 18.18
CA ILE A 348 -8.13 -34.24 17.26
C ILE A 348 -8.61 -34.10 15.81
N ASP A 349 -9.67 -34.82 15.41
CA ASP A 349 -10.23 -34.75 14.06
C ASP A 349 -10.77 -33.35 13.75
N ARG A 350 -11.48 -32.72 14.70
CA ARG A 350 -11.93 -31.32 14.57
C ARG A 350 -10.76 -30.34 14.46
N ILE A 351 -9.69 -30.55 15.23
CA ILE A 351 -8.48 -29.72 15.16
C ILE A 351 -7.78 -29.93 13.81
N GLN A 352 -7.70 -31.16 13.29
CA GLN A 352 -7.12 -31.47 11.98
C GLN A 352 -7.91 -30.83 10.84
N GLU A 353 -9.24 -30.89 10.87
CA GLU A 353 -10.11 -30.22 9.89
C GLU A 353 -9.85 -28.71 9.89
N LYS A 354 -9.78 -28.09 11.07
CA LYS A 354 -9.49 -26.66 11.22
C LYS A 354 -8.07 -26.27 10.84
N ALA A 355 -7.08 -27.11 11.14
CA ALA A 355 -5.69 -26.92 10.72
C ALA A 355 -5.53 -27.05 9.20
N GLY A 356 -6.24 -28.00 8.57
CA GLY A 356 -6.29 -28.14 7.11
C GLY A 356 -6.99 -26.94 6.44
N GLU A 357 -8.08 -26.46 7.02
CA GLU A 357 -8.76 -25.23 6.59
C GLU A 357 -7.81 -24.01 6.69
N LEU A 358 -7.06 -23.90 7.79
CA LEU A 358 -6.06 -22.85 8.01
C LEU A 358 -4.95 -22.91 6.95
N GLN A 359 -4.37 -24.09 6.71
CA GLN A 359 -3.33 -24.29 5.69
C GLN A 359 -3.85 -23.94 4.29
N GLY A 360 -5.09 -24.34 3.97
CA GLY A 360 -5.76 -23.99 2.72
C GLY A 360 -5.91 -22.48 2.55
N ASN A 361 -6.29 -21.75 3.60
CA ASN A 361 -6.42 -20.29 3.56
C ASN A 361 -5.06 -19.57 3.48
N ILE A 362 -4.02 -20.07 4.16
CA ILE A 362 -2.65 -19.55 4.03
C ILE A 362 -2.14 -19.72 2.59
N ASN A 363 -2.36 -20.89 1.98
CA ASN A 363 -1.97 -21.12 0.58
C ASN A 363 -2.73 -20.23 -0.40
N LYS A 364 -4.04 -20.01 -0.17
CA LYS A 364 -4.81 -19.01 -0.95
C LYS A 364 -4.20 -17.61 -0.81
N GLN A 365 -3.79 -17.23 0.39
CA GLN A 365 -3.14 -15.93 0.63
C GLN A 365 -1.83 -15.80 -0.12
N LYS A 366 -0.99 -16.85 -0.11
CA LYS A 366 0.27 -16.88 -0.84
C LYS A 366 0.05 -16.74 -2.36
N ILE A 367 -0.90 -17.49 -2.91
CA ILE A 367 -1.26 -17.42 -4.34
C ILE A 367 -1.76 -16.01 -4.71
N LEU A 368 -2.57 -15.38 -3.84
CA LEU A 368 -3.04 -14.00 -4.03
C LEU A 368 -1.86 -13.02 -4.10
N ILE A 369 -0.91 -13.12 -3.17
CA ILE A 369 0.29 -12.26 -3.16
C ILE A 369 1.10 -12.46 -4.43
N GLU A 370 1.40 -13.70 -4.82
CA GLU A 370 2.15 -14.01 -6.05
C GLU A 370 1.46 -13.46 -7.31
N LYS A 371 0.13 -13.55 -7.37
CA LYS A 371 -0.67 -12.96 -8.45
C LYS A 371 -0.53 -11.43 -8.47
N LEU A 372 -0.72 -10.76 -7.34
CA LEU A 372 -0.63 -9.29 -7.24
C LEU A 372 0.77 -8.77 -7.55
N VAL A 373 1.82 -9.46 -7.09
CA VAL A 373 3.22 -9.16 -7.45
C VAL A 373 3.39 -9.22 -8.96
N LYS A 374 2.95 -10.32 -9.59
CA LYS A 374 3.09 -10.51 -11.03
C LYS A 374 2.32 -9.46 -11.84
N GLU A 375 1.08 -9.17 -11.47
CA GLU A 375 0.23 -8.20 -12.17
C GLU A 375 0.83 -6.80 -12.11
N ASN A 376 1.15 -6.30 -10.90
CA ASN A 376 1.72 -4.96 -10.71
C ASN A 376 3.11 -4.82 -11.37
N SER A 377 4.00 -5.79 -11.19
CA SER A 377 5.32 -5.78 -11.85
C SER A 377 5.18 -5.78 -13.37
N THR A 378 4.25 -6.55 -13.93
CA THR A 378 4.02 -6.59 -15.39
C THR A 378 3.54 -5.23 -15.92
N GLU A 379 2.65 -4.57 -15.19
CA GLU A 379 2.11 -3.27 -15.60
C GLU A 379 3.18 -2.17 -15.57
N ILE A 380 3.91 -2.05 -14.45
CA ILE A 380 4.98 -1.06 -14.28
C ILE A 380 6.11 -1.32 -15.29
N ASN A 381 6.53 -2.57 -15.48
CA ASN A 381 7.56 -2.92 -16.46
C ASN A 381 7.09 -2.71 -17.91
N GLY A 382 5.78 -2.87 -18.17
CA GLY A 382 5.17 -2.53 -19.45
C GLY A 382 5.30 -1.03 -19.76
N PHE A 383 5.06 -0.17 -18.76
CA PHE A 383 5.31 1.27 -18.90
C PHE A 383 6.80 1.56 -19.13
N LEU A 384 7.68 1.02 -18.29
CA LEU A 384 9.12 1.29 -18.37
C LEU A 384 9.67 0.96 -19.75
N ARG A 385 9.30 -0.22 -20.28
CA ARG A 385 9.68 -0.65 -21.63
C ARG A 385 9.12 0.26 -22.72
N ASN A 386 7.84 0.63 -22.64
CA ASN A 386 7.21 1.48 -23.66
C ASN A 386 7.73 2.92 -23.66
N ALA A 387 8.18 3.41 -22.51
CA ALA A 387 8.81 4.73 -22.36
C ALA A 387 10.32 4.71 -22.67
N GLY A 388 10.88 3.55 -23.00
CA GLY A 388 12.29 3.38 -23.40
C GLY A 388 13.28 3.39 -22.23
N TYR A 389 12.86 3.02 -21.02
CA TYR A 389 13.73 2.93 -19.85
C TYR A 389 14.42 1.55 -19.75
N SER A 390 15.71 1.54 -19.44
CA SER A 390 16.53 0.33 -19.25
C SER A 390 16.40 -0.31 -17.86
N TYR A 391 15.28 -0.08 -17.18
CA TYR A 391 15.03 -0.56 -15.83
C TYR A 391 13.78 -1.43 -15.78
N SER A 392 13.75 -2.30 -14.77
CA SER A 392 12.59 -3.11 -14.40
C SER A 392 12.39 -3.05 -12.89
N VAL A 393 11.17 -3.31 -12.45
CA VAL A 393 10.80 -3.43 -11.04
C VAL A 393 10.42 -4.86 -10.71
N ASP A 394 10.61 -5.20 -9.44
CA ASP A 394 10.06 -6.41 -8.85
C ASP A 394 9.64 -6.16 -7.40
N ILE A 395 8.66 -6.92 -6.92
CA ILE A 395 8.15 -6.81 -5.54
C ILE A 395 8.62 -8.05 -4.79
N LYS A 396 9.61 -7.88 -3.91
CA LYS A 396 10.31 -8.97 -3.23
C LYS A 396 10.23 -8.85 -1.70
N PRO A 397 10.14 -9.96 -0.96
CA PRO A 397 10.24 -9.94 0.50
C PRO A 397 11.64 -9.48 0.93
N ASP A 398 11.69 -8.60 1.92
CA ASP A 398 12.93 -8.20 2.59
C ASP A 398 13.38 -9.24 3.63
N GLY A 399 14.45 -8.95 4.37
CA GLY A 399 14.97 -9.83 5.42
C GLY A 399 14.00 -10.13 6.58
N ASN A 400 12.91 -9.36 6.71
CA ASN A 400 11.84 -9.56 7.68
C ASN A 400 10.59 -10.22 7.07
N GLY A 401 10.60 -10.51 5.77
CA GLY A 401 9.47 -11.08 5.03
C GLY A 401 8.45 -10.05 4.52
N GLU A 402 8.72 -8.75 4.65
CA GLU A 402 7.85 -7.70 4.11
C GLU A 402 8.14 -7.46 2.63
N TYR A 403 7.12 -7.45 1.78
CA TYR A 403 7.33 -7.23 0.35
C TYR A 403 7.60 -5.75 0.05
N ARG A 404 8.70 -5.48 -0.63
CA ARG A 404 9.14 -4.14 -1.04
C ARG A 404 9.31 -4.06 -2.55
N LEU A 405 8.93 -2.92 -3.13
CA LEU A 405 9.20 -2.61 -4.53
C LEU A 405 10.69 -2.24 -4.72
N LYS A 406 11.37 -3.02 -5.56
CA LYS A 406 12.80 -2.92 -5.86
C LYS A 406 13.02 -2.61 -7.34
N LEU A 407 14.09 -1.86 -7.64
CA LEU A 407 14.49 -1.53 -9.01
C LEU A 407 15.70 -2.36 -9.41
N THR A 408 15.68 -2.90 -10.61
CA THR A 408 16.81 -3.57 -11.25
C THR A 408 17.10 -2.91 -12.60
N HIS A 409 18.36 -2.87 -12.98
CA HIS A 409 18.75 -2.42 -14.33
C HIS A 409 18.78 -3.64 -15.25
N ASN A 410 18.32 -3.50 -16.50
CA ASN A 410 18.10 -4.64 -17.40
C ASN A 410 19.39 -5.37 -17.81
N ASP A 411 20.54 -4.69 -17.73
CA ASP A 411 21.85 -5.24 -18.11
C ASP A 411 22.63 -5.89 -16.95
N ILE A 412 22.12 -5.84 -15.71
CA ILE A 412 22.81 -6.43 -14.54
C ILE A 412 21.87 -7.30 -13.70
N ASP A 413 22.41 -8.41 -13.21
CA ASP A 413 21.77 -9.20 -12.17
C ASP A 413 22.01 -8.52 -10.82
N GLY A 414 21.03 -7.75 -10.34
CA GLY A 414 21.10 -7.11 -9.04
C GLY A 414 20.14 -5.92 -8.86
N GLU A 415 19.90 -5.57 -7.59
CA GLU A 415 19.15 -4.37 -7.22
C GLU A 415 20.02 -3.12 -7.42
N VAL A 416 19.43 -2.05 -7.94
CA VAL A 416 20.08 -0.74 -8.02
C VAL A 416 20.14 -0.16 -6.61
N SER A 417 21.34 -0.17 -6.01
CA SER A 417 21.58 0.54 -4.76
C SER A 417 21.60 2.05 -5.01
N ASN A 418 21.02 2.85 -4.11
CA ASN A 418 20.93 4.31 -4.24
C ASN A 418 20.34 4.78 -5.57
N VAL A 419 19.05 4.50 -5.78
CA VAL A 419 18.34 4.85 -7.02
C VAL A 419 18.44 6.34 -7.40
N ARG A 420 18.51 7.23 -6.39
CA ARG A 420 18.63 8.68 -6.57
C ARG A 420 19.89 9.13 -7.33
N THR A 421 20.99 8.39 -7.22
CA THR A 421 22.28 8.75 -7.85
C THR A 421 22.43 8.17 -9.25
N HIS A 422 21.58 7.22 -9.64
CA HIS A 422 21.69 6.49 -10.91
C HIS A 422 20.65 6.94 -11.95
N LEU A 423 19.45 7.33 -11.50
CA LEU A 423 18.42 7.85 -12.39
C LEU A 423 18.63 9.34 -12.68
N SER A 424 18.49 9.72 -13.96
CA SER A 424 18.42 11.13 -14.38
C SER A 424 17.20 11.83 -13.77
N TYR A 425 17.20 13.16 -13.77
CA TYR A 425 16.07 13.97 -13.28
C TYR A 425 14.74 13.58 -13.95
N GLY A 426 14.75 13.39 -15.28
CA GLY A 426 13.58 12.93 -16.03
C GLY A 426 13.15 11.52 -15.64
N GLU A 427 14.06 10.56 -15.54
CA GLU A 427 13.70 9.20 -15.11
C GLU A 427 13.08 9.18 -13.70
N ARG A 428 13.67 9.95 -12.77
CA ARG A 428 13.16 10.08 -11.41
C ARG A 428 11.73 10.61 -11.39
N ASN A 429 11.45 11.70 -12.10
CA ASN A 429 10.13 12.31 -12.09
C ASN A 429 9.08 11.45 -12.80
N ALA A 430 9.43 10.83 -13.93
CA ALA A 430 8.50 9.95 -14.66
C ALA A 430 8.11 8.75 -13.80
N PHE A 431 9.10 8.15 -13.14
CA PHE A 431 8.87 6.99 -12.29
C PHE A 431 8.11 7.36 -11.02
N ALA A 432 8.46 8.48 -10.38
CA ALA A 432 7.72 9.00 -9.21
C ALA A 432 6.26 9.31 -9.54
N LEU A 433 5.96 9.84 -10.73
CA LEU A 433 4.61 10.14 -11.18
C LEU A 433 3.76 8.87 -11.39
N VAL A 434 4.35 7.82 -11.96
CA VAL A 434 3.68 6.51 -12.08
C VAL A 434 3.46 5.88 -10.70
N LEU A 435 4.43 5.95 -9.79
CA LEU A 435 4.26 5.46 -8.42
C LEU A 435 3.22 6.27 -7.63
N PHE A 436 3.16 7.58 -7.85
CA PHE A 436 2.12 8.46 -7.32
C PHE A 436 0.73 8.02 -7.78
N MET A 437 0.58 7.63 -9.05
CA MET A 437 -0.69 7.08 -9.56
C MET A 437 -1.18 5.91 -8.71
N TYR A 438 -0.33 4.92 -8.43
CA TYR A 438 -0.72 3.78 -7.60
C TYR A 438 -1.02 4.18 -6.15
N ASP A 439 -0.25 5.10 -5.57
CA ASP A 439 -0.51 5.63 -4.23
C ASP A 439 -1.90 6.30 -4.14
N VAL A 440 -2.26 7.15 -5.10
CA VAL A 440 -3.56 7.82 -5.10
C VAL A 440 -4.72 6.90 -5.48
N LEU A 441 -4.49 5.86 -6.27
CA LEU A 441 -5.50 4.82 -6.53
C LEU A 441 -5.83 4.04 -5.26
N LYS A 442 -4.82 3.71 -4.46
CA LYS A 442 -5.00 3.07 -3.16
C LYS A 442 -5.72 3.98 -2.16
N LYS A 443 -5.28 5.23 -2.05
CA LYS A 443 -5.80 6.20 -1.07
C LYS A 443 -7.15 6.79 -1.47
N ASN A 444 -7.46 6.80 -2.77
CA ASN A 444 -8.69 7.30 -3.38
C ASN A 444 -9.13 8.69 -2.85
N PRO A 445 -8.31 9.75 -3.01
CA PRO A 445 -8.65 11.08 -2.53
C PRO A 445 -9.76 11.74 -3.38
N ASP A 446 -10.43 12.74 -2.81
CA ASP A 446 -11.49 13.52 -3.49
C ASP A 446 -10.95 14.39 -4.62
N LEU A 447 -9.71 14.89 -4.48
CA LEU A 447 -9.00 15.67 -5.50
C LEU A 447 -7.54 15.21 -5.63
N ILE A 448 -7.11 14.99 -6.88
CA ILE A 448 -5.72 14.75 -7.25
C ILE A 448 -5.21 15.98 -8.00
N VAL A 449 -4.09 16.55 -7.57
CA VAL A 449 -3.46 17.68 -8.25
C VAL A 449 -2.12 17.25 -8.82
N LEU A 450 -1.88 17.55 -10.09
CA LEU A 450 -0.59 17.35 -10.75
C LEU A 450 -0.06 18.72 -11.15
N ASP A 451 0.96 19.22 -10.44
CA ASP A 451 1.55 20.54 -10.71
C ASP A 451 2.73 20.40 -11.68
N ASP A 452 2.46 20.74 -12.95
CA ASP A 452 3.38 20.68 -14.07
C ASP A 452 4.18 19.36 -14.19
N PRO A 453 3.49 18.20 -14.10
CA PRO A 453 4.13 16.91 -13.86
C PRO A 453 4.98 16.40 -15.03
N ILE A 454 4.79 16.97 -16.23
CA ILE A 454 5.29 16.41 -17.50
C ILE A 454 6.13 17.34 -18.38
N SER A 455 6.38 18.58 -17.93
CA SER A 455 7.07 19.58 -18.75
C SER A 455 8.54 19.26 -19.03
N SER A 456 9.19 18.47 -18.18
CA SER A 456 10.61 18.11 -18.30
C SER A 456 10.90 16.89 -19.20
N PHE A 457 9.89 16.32 -19.88
CA PHE A 457 10.05 15.07 -20.64
C PHE A 457 10.22 15.27 -22.14
N ASP A 458 10.90 14.32 -22.79
CA ASP A 458 10.93 14.22 -24.25
C ASP A 458 9.53 13.87 -24.80
N LYS A 459 9.24 14.28 -26.04
CA LYS A 459 7.93 14.11 -26.70
C LYS A 459 7.34 12.70 -26.56
N ASN A 460 8.13 11.67 -26.89
CA ASN A 460 7.68 10.26 -26.83
C ASN A 460 7.32 9.82 -25.40
N LYS A 461 8.01 10.35 -24.38
CA LYS A 461 7.78 10.01 -22.98
C LYS A 461 6.53 10.71 -22.43
N LYS A 462 6.23 11.95 -22.86
CA LYS A 462 5.02 12.68 -22.47
C LYS A 462 3.75 11.90 -22.80
N TYR A 463 3.65 11.40 -24.03
CA TYR A 463 2.49 10.60 -24.44
C TYR A 463 2.40 9.30 -23.64
N ALA A 464 3.51 8.59 -23.42
CA ALA A 464 3.52 7.35 -22.63
C ALA A 464 3.03 7.57 -21.17
N ILE A 465 3.36 8.72 -20.58
CA ILE A 465 2.91 9.11 -19.24
C ILE A 465 1.41 9.42 -19.24
N VAL A 466 0.94 10.25 -20.17
CA VAL A 466 -0.49 10.59 -20.27
C VAL A 466 -1.34 9.34 -20.56
N ASP A 467 -0.82 8.41 -21.37
CA ASP A 467 -1.42 7.12 -21.69
C ASP A 467 -1.64 6.25 -20.44
N ILE A 468 -0.62 6.08 -19.60
CA ILE A 468 -0.74 5.29 -18.36
C ILE A 468 -1.62 5.99 -17.33
N LEU A 469 -1.49 7.31 -17.17
CA LEU A 469 -2.21 8.06 -16.14
C LEU A 469 -3.70 8.18 -16.40
N PHE A 470 -4.14 8.27 -17.67
CA PHE A 470 -5.51 8.69 -17.99
C PHE A 470 -6.28 7.78 -18.93
N ARG A 471 -5.66 6.76 -19.56
CA ARG A 471 -6.35 5.90 -20.54
C ARG A 471 -6.59 4.46 -20.07
N LYS A 472 -5.59 3.81 -19.47
CA LYS A 472 -5.64 2.37 -19.14
C LYS A 472 -6.58 2.06 -17.96
N GLY A 473 -6.96 0.79 -17.79
CA GLY A 473 -7.63 0.33 -16.56
C GLY A 473 -6.64 0.40 -15.38
N GLY A 474 -7.12 0.74 -14.17
CA GLY A 474 -6.21 0.99 -13.05
C GLY A 474 -5.46 2.32 -13.16
N SER A 475 -6.07 3.34 -13.78
CA SER A 475 -5.50 4.69 -13.95
C SER A 475 -6.37 5.76 -13.29
N LEU A 476 -6.01 7.04 -13.42
CA LEU A 476 -6.76 8.17 -12.89
C LEU A 476 -8.03 8.50 -13.70
N ARG A 477 -8.38 7.69 -14.70
CA ARG A 477 -9.62 7.85 -15.47
C ARG A 477 -10.84 7.81 -14.55
N GLY A 478 -11.75 8.78 -14.72
CA GLY A 478 -12.96 8.90 -13.92
C GLY A 478 -12.75 9.44 -12.50
N LYS A 479 -11.52 9.85 -12.15
CA LYS A 479 -11.22 10.57 -10.90
C LYS A 479 -11.27 12.08 -11.14
N THR A 480 -11.48 12.85 -10.07
CA THR A 480 -11.35 14.31 -10.13
C THR A 480 -9.86 14.68 -10.10
N VAL A 481 -9.29 15.00 -11.25
CA VAL A 481 -7.88 15.38 -11.38
C VAL A 481 -7.76 16.82 -11.84
N LEU A 482 -6.88 17.60 -11.22
CA LEU A 482 -6.46 18.93 -11.65
C LEU A 482 -5.03 18.84 -12.19
N LEU A 483 -4.88 18.86 -13.52
CA LEU A 483 -3.60 18.93 -14.21
C LEU A 483 -3.30 20.39 -14.54
N LEU A 484 -2.32 20.96 -13.85
CA LEU A 484 -1.79 22.30 -14.14
C LEU A 484 -0.57 22.13 -15.03
N THR A 485 -0.52 22.79 -16.19
CA THR A 485 0.65 22.67 -17.07
C THR A 485 0.90 23.90 -17.91
N HIS A 486 2.16 24.14 -18.27
CA HIS A 486 2.55 25.09 -19.31
C HIS A 486 2.92 24.43 -20.64
N ASP A 487 2.84 23.12 -20.71
CA ASP A 487 3.16 22.35 -21.90
C ASP A 487 1.88 22.09 -22.71
N PHE A 488 1.85 22.62 -23.93
CA PHE A 488 0.67 22.54 -24.79
C PHE A 488 0.59 21.23 -25.58
N GLU A 489 1.72 20.55 -25.80
CA GLU A 489 1.79 19.34 -26.62
C GLU A 489 0.87 18.20 -26.10
N PRO A 490 0.88 17.84 -24.79
CA PRO A 490 -0.06 16.88 -24.23
C PRO A 490 -1.54 17.28 -24.38
N VAL A 491 -1.82 18.59 -24.39
CA VAL A 491 -3.18 19.12 -24.58
C VAL A 491 -3.63 18.89 -26.03
N VAL A 492 -2.74 19.11 -27.01
CA VAL A 492 -3.02 18.81 -28.42
C VAL A 492 -3.31 17.32 -28.61
N ASP A 493 -2.48 16.44 -28.04
CA ASP A 493 -2.68 14.99 -28.16
C ASP A 493 -4.03 14.56 -27.59
N MET A 494 -4.35 14.96 -26.36
CA MET A 494 -5.59 14.54 -25.70
C MET A 494 -6.85 15.16 -26.30
N VAL A 495 -6.82 16.45 -26.66
CA VAL A 495 -8.02 17.21 -27.05
C VAL A 495 -8.24 17.21 -28.57
N LYS A 496 -7.18 17.23 -29.38
CA LYS A 496 -7.28 17.30 -30.85
C LYS A 496 -7.16 15.95 -31.53
N HIS A 497 -6.07 15.22 -31.28
CA HIS A 497 -5.69 14.04 -32.08
C HIS A 497 -6.24 12.71 -31.55
N HIS A 498 -6.35 12.57 -30.23
CA HIS A 498 -6.78 11.34 -29.56
C HIS A 498 -8.00 11.54 -28.66
N SER A 499 -8.89 12.47 -29.04
CA SER A 499 -10.12 12.77 -28.31
C SER A 499 -11.08 11.57 -28.19
N ASP A 500 -10.91 10.56 -29.03
CA ASP A 500 -11.61 9.26 -28.97
C ASP A 500 -11.06 8.33 -27.90
N ARG A 501 -9.81 8.54 -27.46
CA ARG A 501 -9.10 7.69 -26.48
C ARG A 501 -9.13 8.26 -25.06
N PHE A 502 -9.29 9.58 -24.94
CA PHE A 502 -9.35 10.29 -23.66
C PHE A 502 -10.77 10.81 -23.42
N GLU A 503 -11.47 10.20 -22.48
CA GLU A 503 -12.84 10.58 -22.09
C GLU A 503 -12.82 11.45 -20.83
N GLY A 504 -13.85 12.29 -20.67
CA GLY A 504 -14.02 13.11 -19.47
C GLY A 504 -12.90 14.14 -19.31
N LEU A 505 -12.76 15.04 -20.29
CA LEU A 505 -11.80 16.14 -20.27
C LEU A 505 -12.50 17.48 -20.03
N SER A 506 -11.89 18.34 -19.22
CA SER A 506 -12.29 19.74 -19.04
C SER A 506 -11.06 20.63 -19.16
N THR A 507 -10.86 21.19 -20.34
CA THR A 507 -9.65 21.97 -20.68
C THR A 507 -9.94 23.46 -20.66
N SER A 508 -9.07 24.23 -20.02
CA SER A 508 -9.15 25.69 -20.02
C SER A 508 -7.76 26.34 -19.98
N PHE A 509 -7.72 27.59 -20.43
CA PHE A 509 -6.60 28.50 -20.33
C PHE A 509 -6.76 29.36 -19.07
N LEU A 510 -5.68 29.51 -18.30
CA LEU A 510 -5.65 30.46 -17.19
C LEU A 510 -4.77 31.66 -17.56
N GLU A 511 -5.32 32.86 -17.41
CA GLU A 511 -4.63 34.13 -17.60
C GLU A 511 -4.57 34.90 -16.28
N ASN A 512 -3.43 35.51 -15.99
CA ASN A 512 -3.26 36.35 -14.81
C ASN A 512 -2.74 37.72 -15.23
N THR A 513 -3.59 38.73 -15.07
CA THR A 513 -3.27 40.12 -15.38
C THR A 513 -3.20 40.90 -14.08
N HIS A 514 -1.99 41.27 -13.67
CA HIS A 514 -1.72 42.01 -12.43
C HIS A 514 -2.38 41.42 -11.17
N GLY A 515 -2.39 40.09 -11.04
CA GLY A 515 -3.00 39.40 -9.90
C GLY A 515 -4.48 39.05 -10.10
N SER A 516 -5.13 39.53 -11.15
CA SER A 516 -6.49 39.11 -11.52
C SER A 516 -6.43 37.87 -12.40
N LEU A 517 -6.77 36.71 -11.83
CA LEU A 517 -6.81 35.44 -12.53
C LEU A 517 -8.18 35.20 -13.17
N ALA A 518 -8.19 34.92 -14.47
CA ALA A 518 -9.37 34.55 -15.23
C ALA A 518 -9.18 33.19 -15.93
N GLU A 519 -10.30 32.52 -16.20
CA GLU A 519 -10.34 31.21 -16.86
C GLU A 519 -11.13 31.30 -18.17
N LYS A 520 -10.56 30.74 -19.25
CA LYS A 520 -11.19 30.64 -20.57
C LYS A 520 -11.22 29.19 -21.03
N GLY A 521 -12.37 28.62 -21.32
CA GLY A 521 -12.48 27.23 -21.79
C GLY A 521 -11.80 27.01 -23.15
N ILE A 522 -11.10 25.89 -23.32
CA ILE A 522 -10.49 25.45 -24.60
C ILE A 522 -11.27 24.26 -25.13
N VAL A 523 -11.77 24.36 -26.36
CA VAL A 523 -12.41 23.25 -27.08
C VAL A 523 -11.56 22.75 -28.25
N LYS A 524 -11.88 21.59 -28.81
CA LYS A 524 -11.17 20.99 -29.96
C LYS A 524 -11.05 21.92 -31.18
N ALA A 525 -12.04 22.81 -31.38
CA ALA A 525 -12.04 23.79 -32.44
C ALA A 525 -11.08 24.97 -32.21
N ASP A 526 -10.66 25.22 -30.96
CA ASP A 526 -9.72 26.29 -30.62
C ASP A 526 -8.25 25.88 -30.89
N ILE A 527 -7.99 24.57 -30.99
CA ILE A 527 -6.67 24.02 -31.27
C ILE A 527 -6.51 23.92 -32.79
N CYS A 528 -5.79 24.88 -33.35
CA CYS A 528 -5.66 25.10 -34.79
C CYS A 528 -4.20 25.06 -35.21
N SER A 529 -3.95 24.77 -36.49
CA SER A 529 -2.60 24.89 -37.02
C SER A 529 -2.18 26.37 -37.05
N PHE A 530 -0.87 26.62 -37.06
CA PHE A 530 -0.33 27.96 -37.29
C PHE A 530 -0.91 28.62 -38.56
N ILE A 531 -1.08 27.85 -39.64
CA ILE A 531 -1.64 28.31 -40.90
C ILE A 531 -3.11 28.70 -40.74
N ASP A 532 -3.90 27.88 -40.03
CA ASP A 532 -5.32 28.16 -39.80
C ASP A 532 -5.50 29.45 -38.98
N ILE A 533 -4.73 29.62 -37.90
CA ILE A 533 -4.78 30.82 -37.05
C ILE A 533 -4.39 32.07 -37.83
N SER A 534 -3.33 31.97 -38.65
CA SER A 534 -2.91 33.10 -39.49
C SER A 534 -4.03 33.47 -40.47
N ASN A 535 -4.63 32.50 -41.16
CA ASN A 535 -5.73 32.75 -42.10
C ASN A 535 -6.99 33.30 -41.41
N GLU A 536 -7.35 32.77 -40.24
CA GLU A 536 -8.46 33.24 -39.42
C GLU A 536 -8.30 34.73 -39.10
N ASN A 537 -7.14 35.12 -38.56
CA ASN A 537 -6.88 36.49 -38.17
C ASN A 537 -6.72 37.45 -39.36
N ILE A 538 -6.21 36.99 -40.50
CA ILE A 538 -6.17 37.79 -41.73
C ILE A 538 -7.58 38.11 -42.24
N ARG A 539 -8.51 37.14 -42.16
CA ARG A 539 -9.88 37.28 -42.66
C ARG A 539 -10.80 38.03 -41.69
N ASP A 540 -10.55 37.94 -40.39
CA ASP A 540 -11.38 38.57 -39.38
C ASP A 540 -11.39 40.10 -39.54
N ALA A 541 -12.58 40.70 -39.63
CA ALA A 541 -12.77 42.13 -39.77
C ALA A 541 -12.31 42.91 -38.52
N ALA A 542 -12.36 42.28 -37.34
CA ALA A 542 -11.91 42.90 -36.08
C ALA A 542 -10.39 43.01 -35.98
N THR A 543 -9.61 42.22 -36.72
CA THR A 543 -8.14 42.30 -36.67
C THR A 543 -7.65 43.62 -37.28
N PRO A 544 -6.84 44.42 -36.57
CA PRO A 544 -6.25 45.62 -37.14
C PRO A 544 -5.40 45.32 -38.37
N LEU A 545 -5.42 46.21 -39.37
CA LEU A 545 -4.75 46.01 -40.66
C LEU A 545 -3.24 45.75 -40.52
N LEU A 546 -2.56 46.43 -39.59
CA LEU A 546 -1.14 46.16 -39.30
C LEU A 546 -0.94 44.73 -38.80
N SER A 547 -1.76 44.27 -37.87
CA SER A 547 -1.71 42.89 -37.35
C SER A 547 -2.01 41.85 -38.43
N LYS A 548 -2.96 42.11 -39.34
CA LYS A 548 -3.21 41.25 -40.51
C LYS A 548 -1.96 41.09 -41.37
N LEU A 549 -1.22 42.18 -41.60
CA LEU A 549 0.04 42.13 -42.36
C LEU A 549 1.13 41.35 -41.62
N VAL A 550 1.18 41.39 -40.28
CA VAL A 550 2.12 40.55 -39.51
C VAL A 550 1.78 39.06 -39.68
N TYR A 551 0.52 38.68 -39.50
CA TYR A 551 0.08 37.30 -39.74
C TYR A 551 0.35 36.84 -41.17
N LEU A 552 0.09 37.69 -42.16
CA LEU A 552 0.33 37.38 -43.57
C LEU A 552 1.83 37.22 -43.86
N ARG A 553 2.69 38.09 -43.31
CA ARG A 553 4.15 37.96 -43.42
C ARG A 553 4.64 36.64 -42.83
N ARG A 554 4.16 36.27 -41.65
CA ARG A 554 4.54 34.99 -41.00
C ARG A 554 4.03 33.80 -41.81
N LEU A 555 2.81 33.87 -42.35
CA LEU A 555 2.28 32.84 -43.24
C LEU A 555 3.20 32.64 -44.45
N PHE A 556 3.58 33.73 -45.13
CA PHE A 556 4.51 33.68 -46.26
C PHE A 556 5.91 33.15 -45.90
N GLU A 557 6.36 33.31 -44.66
CA GLU A 557 7.62 32.73 -44.18
C GLU A 557 7.60 31.20 -44.17
N VAL A 558 6.41 30.58 -44.01
CA VAL A 558 6.24 29.11 -44.04
C VAL A 558 5.84 28.61 -45.42
N THR A 559 4.95 29.33 -46.11
CA THR A 559 4.25 28.79 -47.28
C THR A 559 4.89 29.13 -48.61
N ASN A 560 5.79 30.11 -48.69
CA ASN A 560 6.37 30.49 -49.96
C ASN A 560 7.35 29.42 -50.45
N GLU A 561 7.10 28.89 -51.65
CA GLU A 561 8.01 27.97 -52.33
C GLU A 561 9.31 28.70 -52.68
N LYS A 562 10.45 28.03 -52.47
CA LYS A 562 11.75 28.49 -52.97
C LYS A 562 11.66 28.54 -54.50
N VAL A 563 11.57 29.74 -55.07
CA VAL A 563 11.59 29.90 -56.52
C VAL A 563 13.02 29.62 -56.99
N PHE A 564 13.22 28.47 -57.66
CA PHE A 564 14.53 27.98 -58.10
C PHE A 564 15.27 28.91 -59.09
N GLU A 565 14.58 29.93 -59.63
CA GLU A 565 15.11 30.87 -60.62
C GLU A 565 15.40 32.28 -60.09
N VAL A 566 15.15 32.57 -58.81
CA VAL A 566 15.48 33.85 -58.19
C VAL A 566 16.37 33.59 -56.98
N THR A 567 17.48 34.30 -56.86
CA THR A 567 18.40 34.25 -55.71
C THR A 567 17.78 34.67 -54.36
N ASN A 568 16.45 34.90 -54.30
CA ASN A 568 15.71 35.22 -53.09
C ASN A 568 15.04 33.98 -52.50
N GLU A 569 15.40 33.67 -51.27
CA GLU A 569 14.77 32.61 -50.47
C GLU A 569 13.29 32.91 -50.12
N LYS A 570 12.77 34.12 -50.40
CA LYS A 570 11.43 34.60 -50.03
C LYS A 570 10.73 35.33 -51.20
N GLY A 571 9.39 35.26 -51.23
CA GLY A 571 8.54 35.87 -52.27
C GLY A 571 8.47 37.41 -52.24
N LEU A 572 8.05 38.02 -53.36
CA LEU A 572 7.94 39.49 -53.49
C LEU A 572 6.93 40.12 -52.51
N ASP A 573 5.84 39.42 -52.23
CA ASP A 573 4.83 39.76 -51.23
C ASP A 573 5.40 39.83 -49.81
N TYR A 574 6.18 38.82 -49.41
CA TYR A 574 6.94 38.84 -48.16
C TYR A 574 7.85 40.07 -48.08
N HIS A 575 8.59 40.34 -49.15
CA HIS A 575 9.50 41.47 -49.20
C HIS A 575 8.77 42.80 -49.11
N ILE A 576 7.63 42.98 -49.78
CA ILE A 576 6.82 44.20 -49.68
C ILE A 576 6.39 44.45 -48.23
N ILE A 577 5.84 43.46 -47.54
CA ILE A 577 5.42 43.63 -46.14
C ILE A 577 6.64 43.88 -45.23
N SER A 578 7.76 43.19 -45.47
CA SER A 578 8.98 43.40 -44.69
C SER A 578 9.54 44.82 -44.87
N ASN A 579 9.54 45.36 -46.10
CA ASN A 579 9.99 46.73 -46.36
C ASN A 579 9.07 47.77 -45.73
N LEU A 580 7.75 47.53 -45.73
CA LEU A 580 6.78 48.36 -45.03
C LEU A 580 7.12 48.44 -43.53
N PHE A 581 7.35 47.29 -42.88
CA PHE A 581 7.69 47.27 -41.45
C PHE A 581 9.06 47.87 -41.13
N HIS A 582 9.98 47.93 -42.11
CA HIS A 582 11.24 48.68 -42.04
C HIS A 582 11.09 50.17 -42.42
N LYS A 583 9.86 50.68 -42.60
CA LYS A 583 9.52 52.08 -42.92
C LYS A 583 10.19 52.63 -44.19
N ARG A 584 10.51 51.76 -45.17
CA ARG A 584 11.24 52.16 -46.38
C ARG A 584 10.31 52.81 -47.41
N GLU A 585 10.70 53.99 -47.89
CA GLU A 585 9.99 54.67 -48.97
C GLU A 585 10.09 53.94 -50.30
N LYS A 586 11.28 53.40 -50.56
CA LYS A 586 11.57 52.59 -51.72
C LYS A 586 11.81 51.15 -51.26
N PRO A 587 10.90 50.21 -51.57
CA PRO A 587 11.09 48.82 -51.21
C PRO A 587 12.38 48.27 -51.83
N GLU A 588 13.14 47.49 -51.06
CA GLU A 588 14.38 46.86 -51.50
C GLU A 588 14.30 45.34 -51.36
N ILE A 589 15.02 44.61 -52.21
CA ILE A 589 15.19 43.16 -52.12
C ILE A 589 16.68 42.79 -52.21
N PRO A 590 17.07 41.59 -51.76
CA PRO A 590 18.43 41.10 -51.99
C PRO A 590 18.76 41.07 -53.49
N GLY A 591 20.00 41.40 -53.82
CA GLY A 591 20.58 41.39 -55.16
C GLY A 591 22.05 41.00 -55.11
N GLU A 592 22.71 40.96 -56.28
CA GLU A 592 24.08 40.42 -56.41
C GLU A 592 25.13 41.11 -55.52
N ASN A 593 24.96 42.42 -55.23
CA ASN A 593 25.88 43.23 -54.41
C ASN A 593 25.18 43.83 -53.17
N GLY A 594 24.34 43.07 -52.48
CA GLY A 594 23.65 43.51 -51.27
C GLY A 594 22.16 43.72 -51.49
N LYS A 595 21.64 44.91 -51.22
CA LYS A 595 20.22 45.26 -51.45
C LYS A 595 20.08 46.11 -52.70
N ARG A 596 19.05 45.85 -53.50
CA ARG A 596 18.63 46.69 -54.63
C ARG A 596 17.20 47.15 -54.46
N GLU A 597 16.86 48.31 -55.02
CA GLU A 597 15.47 48.76 -55.11
C GLU A 597 14.64 47.74 -55.94
N MET A 598 13.40 47.52 -55.52
CA MET A 598 12.43 46.73 -56.28
C MET A 598 12.00 47.50 -57.53
N THR A 599 11.87 46.80 -58.65
CA THR A 599 11.29 47.36 -59.88
C THR A 599 9.79 47.59 -59.69
N GLN A 600 9.20 48.45 -60.54
CA GLN A 600 7.75 48.71 -60.48
C GLN A 600 6.92 47.44 -60.72
N TYR A 601 7.41 46.54 -61.59
CA TYR A 601 6.78 45.24 -61.81
C TYR A 601 6.74 44.41 -60.52
N GLU A 602 7.89 44.30 -59.84
CA GLU A 602 8.00 43.53 -58.59
C GLU A 602 7.11 44.10 -57.47
N ILE A 603 7.03 45.43 -57.38
CA ILE A 603 6.13 46.11 -56.44
C ILE A 603 4.66 45.81 -56.76
N ASN A 604 4.28 45.90 -58.04
CA ASN A 604 2.91 45.64 -58.46
C ASN A 604 2.51 44.17 -58.25
N GLU A 605 3.41 43.23 -58.57
CA GLU A 605 3.18 41.80 -58.35
C GLU A 605 3.04 41.49 -56.86
N GLY A 606 3.97 41.96 -56.02
CA GLY A 606 3.91 41.78 -54.57
C GLY A 606 2.65 42.39 -53.96
N ASN A 607 2.27 43.60 -54.37
CA ASN A 607 1.03 44.23 -53.93
C ASN A 607 -0.22 43.45 -54.37
N SER A 608 -0.24 42.90 -55.58
CA SER A 608 -1.37 42.10 -56.08
C SER A 608 -1.57 40.85 -55.23
N LYS A 609 -0.49 40.11 -54.94
CA LYS A 609 -0.54 38.91 -54.08
C LYS A 609 -1.01 39.21 -52.66
N ILE A 610 -0.59 40.34 -52.08
CA ILE A 610 -1.10 40.76 -50.76
C ILE A 610 -2.60 41.08 -50.83
N LYS A 611 -3.05 41.76 -51.90
CA LYS A 611 -4.46 42.13 -52.10
C LYS A 611 -5.40 40.94 -52.28
N GLU A 612 -4.91 39.80 -52.76
CA GLU A 612 -5.68 38.56 -52.79
C GLU A 612 -6.11 38.08 -51.40
N LYS A 613 -5.35 38.45 -50.35
CA LYS A 613 -5.65 38.11 -48.95
C LYS A 613 -6.22 39.30 -48.16
N ILE A 614 -5.78 40.51 -48.48
CA ILE A 614 -6.17 41.75 -47.81
C ILE A 614 -6.49 42.81 -48.86
N ALA A 615 -7.74 42.85 -49.32
CA ALA A 615 -8.17 43.69 -50.45
C ALA A 615 -7.85 45.19 -50.28
N ASP A 616 -7.93 45.70 -49.05
CA ASP A 616 -7.73 47.12 -48.71
C ASP A 616 -6.25 47.52 -48.59
N PHE A 617 -5.32 46.62 -48.86
CA PHE A 617 -3.88 46.91 -48.74
C PHE A 617 -3.42 47.97 -49.75
N ASP A 618 -2.76 49.00 -49.25
CA ASP A 618 -2.09 50.03 -50.04
C ASP A 618 -0.77 50.39 -49.38
N TYR A 619 0.35 50.13 -50.07
CA TYR A 619 1.69 50.34 -49.50
C TYR A 619 1.92 51.79 -49.06
N ALA A 620 1.49 52.77 -49.85
CA ALA A 620 1.75 54.18 -49.55
C ALA A 620 0.93 54.67 -48.34
N LYS A 621 -0.34 54.28 -48.27
CA LYS A 621 -1.19 54.58 -47.10
C LYS A 621 -0.65 53.92 -45.84
N MET A 622 -0.29 52.63 -45.93
CA MET A 622 0.26 51.92 -44.78
C MET A 622 1.62 52.46 -44.37
N LEU A 623 2.45 52.90 -45.32
CA LEU A 623 3.74 53.52 -45.04
C LEU A 623 3.56 54.84 -44.27
N ALA A 624 2.56 55.65 -44.64
CA ALA A 624 2.21 56.85 -43.89
C ALA A 624 1.83 56.51 -42.44
N THR A 625 1.02 55.47 -42.23
CA THR A 625 0.64 55.00 -40.89
C THR A 625 1.84 54.53 -40.06
N VAL A 626 2.72 53.69 -40.59
CA VAL A 626 3.87 53.16 -39.82
C VAL A 626 4.96 54.20 -39.56
N LYS A 627 4.96 55.32 -40.29
CA LYS A 627 5.85 56.46 -40.03
C LYS A 627 5.28 57.46 -39.02
N ASP A 628 3.98 57.40 -38.74
CA ASP A 628 3.31 58.25 -37.77
C ASP A 628 3.35 57.60 -36.37
N ASP A 629 4.30 58.06 -35.54
CA ASP A 629 4.46 57.57 -34.17
C ASP A 629 3.22 57.82 -33.30
N ALA A 630 2.53 58.95 -33.47
CA ALA A 630 1.33 59.25 -32.70
C ALA A 630 0.20 58.28 -33.07
N LYS A 631 0.06 57.98 -34.37
CA LYS A 631 -0.92 56.99 -34.82
C LYS A 631 -0.59 55.57 -34.35
N LEU A 632 0.69 55.18 -34.34
CA LEU A 632 1.09 53.86 -33.83
C LEU A 632 0.83 53.73 -32.33
N ILE A 633 1.01 54.80 -31.55
CA ILE A 633 0.67 54.81 -30.13
C ILE A 633 -0.84 54.67 -29.93
N GLU A 634 -1.65 55.44 -30.66
CA GLU A 634 -3.12 55.33 -30.62
C GLU A 634 -3.56 53.89 -30.90
N LEU A 635 -3.01 53.28 -31.96
CA LEU A 635 -3.30 51.88 -32.31
C LEU A 635 -2.84 50.90 -31.22
N TYR A 636 -1.73 51.18 -30.52
CA TYR A 636 -1.22 50.35 -29.43
C TYR A 636 -2.15 50.42 -28.20
N GLU A 637 -2.64 51.61 -27.85
CA GLU A 637 -3.57 51.82 -26.75
C GLU A 637 -4.95 51.21 -27.05
N ASP A 638 -5.40 51.28 -28.30
CA ASP A 638 -6.67 50.71 -28.78
C ASP A 638 -6.64 49.19 -29.00
N ALA A 639 -5.46 48.56 -28.97
CA ALA A 639 -5.33 47.14 -29.24
C ALA A 639 -6.06 46.27 -28.19
N GLU A 640 -6.91 45.36 -28.65
CA GLU A 640 -7.79 44.55 -27.78
C GLU A 640 -7.04 43.43 -27.04
N ASN A 641 -5.84 43.07 -27.50
CA ASN A 641 -5.03 42.01 -26.89
C ASN A 641 -3.52 42.31 -26.95
N ASN A 642 -2.78 41.70 -26.04
CA ASN A 642 -1.33 41.91 -25.91
C ASN A 642 -0.53 41.45 -27.13
N TYR A 643 -1.02 40.50 -27.91
CA TYR A 643 -0.29 40.05 -29.11
C TYR A 643 -0.29 41.14 -30.20
N GLU A 644 -1.43 41.81 -30.39
CA GLU A 644 -1.52 42.98 -31.25
C GLU A 644 -0.72 44.17 -30.72
N LYS A 645 -0.74 44.40 -29.40
CA LYS A 645 0.15 45.38 -28.76
C LYS A 645 1.61 45.13 -29.15
N LEU A 646 2.09 43.88 -29.08
CA LEU A 646 3.47 43.55 -29.49
C LEU A 646 3.71 43.80 -30.99
N HIS A 647 2.74 43.48 -31.86
CA HIS A 647 2.85 43.77 -33.28
C HIS A 647 3.13 45.26 -33.53
N ILE A 648 2.33 46.11 -32.91
CA ILE A 648 2.39 47.56 -33.08
C ILE A 648 3.64 48.13 -32.43
N PHE A 649 3.97 47.69 -31.21
CA PHE A 649 5.16 48.12 -30.48
C PHE A 649 6.45 47.84 -31.24
N ARG A 650 6.57 46.66 -31.86
CA ARG A 650 7.72 46.30 -32.69
C ARG A 650 7.90 47.26 -33.86
N ILE A 651 6.81 47.64 -34.54
CA ILE A 651 6.84 48.59 -35.65
C ILE A 651 7.19 50.00 -35.14
N PHE A 652 6.65 50.38 -33.99
CA PHE A 652 6.97 51.64 -33.33
C PHE A 652 8.47 51.76 -33.05
N CYS A 653 9.10 50.71 -32.56
CA CYS A 653 10.54 50.67 -32.24
C CYS A 653 11.47 50.74 -33.45
N GLU A 654 10.99 50.44 -34.66
CA GLU A 654 11.82 50.43 -35.86
C GLU A 654 12.45 51.81 -36.17
N GLY A 655 13.76 51.81 -36.42
CA GLY A 655 14.54 53.01 -36.74
C GLY A 655 14.90 53.87 -35.53
N LYS A 656 14.57 53.45 -34.31
CA LYS A 656 14.90 54.17 -33.06
C LYS A 656 16.15 53.57 -32.40
N PRO A 657 17.05 54.39 -31.84
CA PRO A 657 18.17 53.88 -31.06
C PRO A 657 17.64 53.19 -29.79
N GLU A 658 17.96 51.91 -29.66
CA GLU A 658 17.73 51.02 -28.52
C GLU A 658 16.53 51.38 -27.62
N PRO A 659 15.29 51.33 -28.14
CA PRO A 659 14.11 51.67 -27.35
C PRO A 659 13.83 50.68 -26.21
N VAL A 660 14.38 49.47 -26.30
CA VAL A 660 14.27 48.39 -25.31
C VAL A 660 15.68 48.04 -24.85
N GLU A 661 16.01 48.31 -23.59
CA GLU A 661 17.33 48.05 -23.00
C GLU A 661 17.62 46.54 -22.87
N SER A 662 16.59 45.73 -22.60
CA SER A 662 16.72 44.30 -22.40
C SER A 662 16.70 43.53 -23.73
N ASP A 663 17.81 42.87 -24.08
CA ASP A 663 17.87 41.95 -25.22
C ASP A 663 16.88 40.78 -25.08
N VAL A 664 16.53 40.38 -23.86
CA VAL A 664 15.52 39.33 -23.59
C VAL A 664 14.14 39.78 -24.06
N ILE A 665 13.72 40.98 -23.69
CA ILE A 665 12.43 41.55 -24.10
C ILE A 665 12.42 41.79 -25.62
N ARG A 666 13.53 42.28 -26.16
CA ARG A 666 13.71 42.49 -27.61
C ARG A 666 13.54 41.19 -28.39
N LYS A 667 14.08 40.07 -27.89
CA LYS A 667 13.89 38.75 -28.50
C LYS A 667 12.41 38.35 -28.54
N PHE A 668 11.69 38.45 -27.42
CA PHE A 668 10.26 38.14 -27.35
C PHE A 668 9.43 38.97 -28.33
N ILE A 669 9.73 40.27 -28.44
CA ILE A 669 9.05 41.16 -29.40
C ILE A 669 9.33 40.71 -30.84
N ASN A 670 10.58 40.35 -31.16
CA ASN A 670 10.97 39.93 -32.50
C ASN A 670 10.34 38.59 -32.91
N GLU A 671 10.20 37.65 -31.97
CA GLU A 671 9.52 36.36 -32.19
C GLU A 671 8.06 36.54 -32.65
N THR A 672 7.40 37.66 -32.36
CA THR A 672 6.04 37.92 -32.87
C THR A 672 5.95 38.18 -34.37
N PHE A 673 7.08 38.46 -35.04
CA PHE A 673 7.16 38.77 -36.47
C PHE A 673 7.76 37.65 -37.31
N HIS A 674 8.32 36.64 -36.66
CA HIS A 674 9.07 35.56 -37.27
C HIS A 674 8.55 34.22 -36.77
N ILE A 675 8.97 33.14 -37.42
CA ILE A 675 8.67 31.78 -36.97
C ILE A 675 10.02 31.16 -36.65
N GLU A 676 10.28 30.99 -35.35
CA GLU A 676 11.53 30.41 -34.85
C GLU A 676 11.26 29.04 -34.22
N ASN A 677 10.57 29.01 -33.07
CA ASN A 677 10.37 27.80 -32.26
C ASN A 677 8.87 27.48 -32.05
N ASP A 678 7.99 27.88 -32.98
CA ASP A 678 6.55 27.74 -32.82
C ASP A 678 6.07 26.29 -32.98
N TYR A 679 5.06 25.93 -32.18
CA TYR A 679 4.34 24.67 -32.35
C TYR A 679 3.45 24.72 -33.59
N ILE A 680 3.39 23.61 -34.34
CA ILE A 680 2.50 23.49 -35.50
C ILE A 680 1.03 23.70 -35.08
N TYR A 681 0.63 23.13 -33.95
CA TYR A 681 -0.69 23.33 -33.35
C TYR A 681 -0.58 24.23 -32.12
N GLN A 682 -1.45 25.22 -32.05
CA GLN A 682 -1.51 26.20 -30.97
C GLN A 682 -2.96 26.70 -30.77
N ILE A 683 -3.17 27.57 -29.79
CA ILE A 683 -4.41 28.33 -29.63
C ILE A 683 -4.23 29.76 -30.15
N ASN A 684 -5.31 30.39 -30.63
CA ASN A 684 -5.24 31.72 -31.22
C ASN A 684 -4.84 32.79 -30.15
N PRO A 685 -3.68 33.47 -30.29
CA PRO A 685 -3.18 34.44 -29.31
C PRO A 685 -4.03 35.72 -29.20
N ARG A 686 -4.96 35.96 -30.14
CA ARG A 686 -5.97 37.03 -29.98
C ARG A 686 -7.06 36.65 -28.97
N LYS A 687 -7.39 35.37 -28.88
CA LYS A 687 -8.42 34.85 -27.96
C LYS A 687 -7.83 34.54 -26.57
N TYR A 688 -6.61 34.02 -26.55
CA TYR A 688 -5.92 33.57 -25.34
C TYR A 688 -4.64 34.35 -25.10
N GLN A 689 -4.45 34.85 -23.88
CA GLN A 689 -3.30 35.68 -23.53
C GLN A 689 -2.00 34.87 -23.40
N LEU A 690 -1.34 34.58 -24.51
CA LEU A 690 -0.08 33.82 -24.52
C LEU A 690 1.15 34.68 -24.20
N VAL A 691 1.03 36.01 -24.28
CA VAL A 691 2.15 36.91 -24.01
C VAL A 691 2.30 37.10 -22.50
N PRO A 692 3.49 36.85 -21.92
CA PRO A 692 3.72 37.12 -20.51
C PRO A 692 3.49 38.60 -20.16
N GLN A 693 2.75 38.85 -19.07
CA GLN A 693 2.34 40.20 -18.70
C GLN A 693 3.53 41.16 -18.51
N TYR A 694 4.64 40.69 -17.93
CA TYR A 694 5.83 41.52 -17.71
C TYR A 694 6.46 42.09 -19.01
N VAL A 695 6.27 41.40 -20.15
CA VAL A 695 6.75 41.89 -21.46
C VAL A 695 5.93 43.10 -21.89
N ILE A 696 4.63 43.06 -21.62
CA ILE A 696 3.69 44.13 -21.97
C ILE A 696 3.85 45.31 -21.03
N ASP A 697 4.05 45.07 -19.73
CA ASP A 697 4.32 46.12 -18.75
C ASP A 697 5.56 46.96 -19.16
N GLU A 698 6.58 46.29 -19.72
CA GLU A 698 7.77 46.97 -20.24
C GLU A 698 7.49 47.78 -21.50
N CYS A 699 6.66 47.26 -22.41
CA CYS A 699 6.21 47.99 -23.59
C CYS A 699 5.38 49.22 -23.19
N ASP A 700 4.41 49.06 -22.28
CA ASP A 700 3.57 50.13 -21.74
C ASP A 700 4.43 51.22 -21.07
N ARG A 701 5.47 50.83 -20.30
CA ARG A 701 6.45 51.76 -19.70
C ARG A 701 7.17 52.61 -20.75
N ILE A 702 7.64 51.98 -21.83
CA ILE A 702 8.36 52.67 -22.91
C ILE A 702 7.45 53.61 -23.67
N ILE A 703 6.22 53.18 -24.00
CA ILE A 703 5.22 54.03 -24.65
C ILE A 703 4.89 55.24 -23.77
N ALA A 704 4.62 55.05 -22.48
CA ALA A 704 4.29 56.13 -21.55
C ALA A 704 5.45 57.11 -21.31
N SER A 705 6.70 56.62 -21.25
CA SER A 705 7.88 57.47 -20.99
C SER A 705 8.21 58.46 -22.11
N ARG A 706 7.80 58.18 -23.36
CA ARG A 706 8.03 59.06 -24.51
C ARG A 706 7.00 60.20 -24.63
N PHE A 707 6.08 60.31 -23.66
CA PHE A 707 5.12 61.42 -23.48
C PHE A 707 5.49 62.38 -22.35
N ARG A 708 6.71 62.32 -21.81
CA ARG A 708 7.22 63.32 -20.85
C ARG A 708 8.32 64.18 -21.43
#